data_AF-A8MB36-F1
#
_entry.id   AF-A8MB36-F1
#
_cell.length_a   1.000
_cell.length_b   1.000
_cell.length_c   1.000
_cell.angle_alpha   90.00
_cell.angle_beta   90.00
_cell.angle_gamma   90.00
#
_symmetry.space_group_name_H-M   'P 1'
#
loop_
_entity.id
_entity.type
_entity.pdbx_description
1 polymer ?
#
loop_
_entity_poly.entity_id
_entity_poly.type
_entity_poly.pdbx_seq_one_letter_code
_entity_poly.pdbx_strand_id
1 'polypeptide(L)'
;MSNYILKEKGYVTVILLVTVVILTLSALKVAYAQQSYPTYNMYMAAPWYYVLLPPWPAPWWNPFASGNVIFQTGTWMPLADYNDPTGQWWPVLAENWTVFPQNQTLIIYLRHNLYWFNGSAVIPFTAWDVYAWFYISDKAFGEWEPWLMPQNADKDFIIINNYTISIHFDYWSTTGYYWLLMSWIPNTPWPVWESVVNELKTMNVTEAQKFGSVNITKMAIPYWGLSPYYVTKATPNYITVQLEPDYFQGKPLLAEWDKILPFHTWQYYPQITINIAVSGGLTQLVSYALSGQPYFIHTVEAMPYSFQSKLKSAGYYILQLPDLSIEGIALPTYYPFNIPQVRQAFLYIINRTAAAAPWSWPNVPVFINVPAPAPNTVPGFWLTFPADIRSMVVNFTEPNLTKAMQLLESAGLIYKSGQWYLPNGTPLTLTIYASSTAHPAWIEAASIDAEALTGFGIKTTVVTIEGSTYSSELDSCQLPDTGTDWFFAGSNKGGVNELWIYYDDALYTAPGLFPSYCVPGHTTPFAYPIVQSNQITGWYCKPLTTNLPIPNNTIVTCVNSTYGYINLSNWLAAIAAAAPGTSTYYELVKAFYAWFQYWVPGVEQFQSLIAYAFPEKMVDPEWVVTCINYSNPEYTEAAYSLLHDWAMGWGWDGFYPGFNTWLFMGGFAPQGVMPPLAEAIINGSLWTNPYLHQWAVLIGLPNPDPQLQACVASYFHTTYTPVTTTTSTTTTTTTTTTPVTTSTTTSTTTSTVTSTTTAVATVTSTVTSTAVSTVTSTATTTAVSTVTVTKPVVSTALIAGIVIIVIVIAAVAAIITLRRR
;
A
#
# COMPACT_ATOMS: atom_id res chain seq x y z
N MET A 1 30.15 -61.27 -9.60
CA MET A 1 29.46 -60.03 -10.01
C MET A 1 27.94 -60.07 -9.90
N SER A 2 27.26 -61.22 -9.95
CA SER A 2 25.78 -61.27 -9.93
C SER A 2 25.12 -60.91 -8.57
N ASN A 3 25.79 -61.16 -7.43
CA ASN A 3 25.22 -60.90 -6.10
C ASN A 3 25.31 -59.44 -5.60
N TYR A 4 26.09 -58.57 -6.25
CA TYR A 4 26.18 -57.15 -5.86
C TYR A 4 25.07 -56.32 -6.52
N ILE A 5 24.71 -56.64 -7.78
CA ILE A 5 23.66 -55.96 -8.56
C ILE A 5 22.26 -56.22 -7.97
N LEU A 6 22.03 -57.38 -7.35
CA LEU A 6 20.76 -57.70 -6.69
C LEU A 6 20.57 -56.96 -5.35
N LYS A 7 21.66 -56.59 -4.66
CA LYS A 7 21.60 -55.86 -3.39
C LYS A 7 21.32 -54.36 -3.60
N GLU A 8 21.93 -53.75 -4.62
CA GLU A 8 21.67 -52.34 -5.00
C GLU A 8 20.24 -52.11 -5.48
N LYS A 9 19.69 -53.03 -6.29
CA LYS A 9 18.29 -52.94 -6.73
C LYS A 9 17.31 -53.02 -5.56
N GLY A 10 17.57 -53.88 -4.57
CA GLY A 10 16.74 -53.98 -3.37
C GLY A 10 16.71 -52.69 -2.53
N TYR A 11 17.85 -52.03 -2.34
CA TYR A 11 17.92 -50.76 -1.59
C TYR A 11 17.24 -49.61 -2.34
N VAL A 12 17.38 -49.52 -3.66
CA VAL A 12 16.72 -48.49 -4.47
C VAL A 12 15.20 -48.67 -4.46
N THR A 13 14.70 -49.91 -4.54
CA THR A 13 13.26 -50.19 -4.46
C THR A 13 12.67 -49.90 -3.07
N VAL A 14 13.42 -50.18 -1.99
CA VAL A 14 12.97 -49.86 -0.62
C VAL A 14 12.97 -48.35 -0.38
N ILE A 15 13.97 -47.62 -0.87
CA ILE A 15 14.00 -46.15 -0.77
C ILE A 15 12.81 -45.58 -1.55
N LEU A 16 12.57 -45.99 -2.80
CA LEU A 16 11.41 -45.56 -3.60
C LEU A 16 10.08 -45.85 -2.91
N LEU A 17 9.92 -47.03 -2.30
CA LEU A 17 8.71 -47.37 -1.56
C LEU A 17 8.56 -46.51 -0.31
N VAL A 18 9.63 -46.19 0.41
CA VAL A 18 9.58 -45.28 1.57
C VAL A 18 9.30 -43.85 1.13
N THR A 19 9.86 -43.34 0.03
CA THR A 19 9.52 -42.00 -0.49
C THR A 19 8.08 -41.95 -0.98
N VAL A 20 7.58 -42.99 -1.65
CA VAL A 20 6.17 -43.08 -2.07
C VAL A 20 5.25 -43.18 -0.86
N VAL A 21 5.64 -43.91 0.21
CA VAL A 21 4.87 -43.98 1.45
C VAL A 21 4.90 -42.65 2.21
N ILE A 22 6.02 -41.94 2.25
CA ILE A 22 6.10 -40.60 2.85
C ILE A 22 5.29 -39.60 2.02
N LEU A 23 5.38 -39.62 0.69
CA LEU A 23 4.59 -38.76 -0.21
C LEU A 23 3.10 -39.08 -0.13
N THR A 24 2.71 -40.35 0.00
CA THR A 24 1.30 -40.74 0.17
C THR A 24 0.79 -40.44 1.57
N LEU A 25 1.61 -40.51 2.63
CA LEU A 25 1.24 -40.06 3.98
C LEU A 25 1.14 -38.53 4.07
N SER A 26 2.01 -37.79 3.37
CA SER A 26 1.90 -36.33 3.20
C SER A 26 0.65 -35.97 2.39
N ALA A 27 0.39 -36.67 1.28
CA ALA A 27 -0.82 -36.49 0.48
C ALA A 27 -2.09 -36.91 1.23
N LEU A 28 -2.03 -37.91 2.12
CA LEU A 28 -3.14 -38.30 2.99
C LEU A 28 -3.37 -37.28 4.11
N LYS A 29 -2.34 -36.60 4.61
CA LYS A 29 -2.51 -35.44 5.52
C LYS A 29 -3.18 -34.25 4.81
N VAL A 30 -2.79 -33.98 3.56
CA VAL A 30 -3.42 -32.93 2.73
C VAL A 30 -4.85 -33.32 2.34
N ALA A 31 -5.11 -34.58 1.99
CA ALA A 31 -6.44 -35.08 1.63
C ALA A 31 -7.40 -35.21 2.83
N TYR A 32 -6.89 -35.46 4.05
CA TYR A 32 -7.71 -35.37 5.28
C TYR A 32 -7.99 -33.93 5.72
N ALA A 33 -7.19 -32.95 5.28
CA ALA A 33 -7.50 -31.53 5.43
C ALA A 33 -8.53 -31.04 4.40
N GLN A 34 -8.70 -31.75 3.28
CA GLN A 34 -9.70 -31.49 2.23
C GLN A 34 -11.09 -32.09 2.54
N GLN A 35 -11.42 -32.32 3.83
CA GLN A 35 -12.82 -32.36 4.25
C GLN A 35 -13.37 -30.95 4.09
N SER A 36 -14.38 -30.76 3.24
CA SER A 36 -15.08 -29.48 3.00
C SER A 36 -15.10 -28.63 4.27
N TYR A 37 -14.21 -27.64 4.31
CA TYR A 37 -14.14 -26.71 5.43
C TYR A 37 -15.54 -26.12 5.65
N PRO A 38 -16.04 -26.06 6.89
CA PRO A 38 -17.36 -25.47 7.11
C PRO A 38 -17.37 -24.05 6.53
N THR A 39 -18.45 -23.68 5.84
CA THR A 39 -18.59 -22.32 5.28
C THR A 39 -19.25 -21.40 6.31
N TYR A 40 -18.63 -20.26 6.58
CA TYR A 40 -19.22 -19.18 7.37
C TYR A 40 -19.84 -18.11 6.48
N ASN A 41 -20.90 -17.47 6.98
CA ASN A 41 -21.48 -16.31 6.34
C ASN A 41 -21.04 -15.05 7.08
N MET A 42 -20.54 -14.09 6.34
CA MET A 42 -20.17 -12.77 6.83
C MET A 42 -20.84 -11.71 5.97
N TYR A 43 -21.11 -10.55 6.55
CA TYR A 43 -21.52 -9.35 5.84
C TYR A 43 -20.33 -8.40 5.75
N MET A 44 -20.21 -7.68 4.64
CA MET A 44 -19.19 -6.65 4.48
C MET A 44 -19.86 -5.38 3.98
N ALA A 45 -19.44 -4.23 4.52
CA ALA A 45 -19.93 -2.94 4.07
C ALA A 45 -18.94 -1.83 4.41
N ALA A 46 -18.95 -0.77 3.61
CA ALA A 46 -18.24 0.47 3.88
C ALA A 46 -19.21 1.66 3.89
N PRO A 47 -18.99 2.69 4.74
CA PRO A 47 -19.85 3.87 4.87
C PRO A 47 -20.10 4.66 3.57
N TRP A 48 -19.16 4.63 2.63
CA TRP A 48 -19.22 5.36 1.35
C TRP A 48 -19.82 4.54 0.21
N TYR A 49 -20.33 3.33 0.46
CA TYR A 49 -21.02 2.58 -0.57
C TYR A 49 -22.33 3.28 -0.95
N TYR A 50 -22.35 3.86 -2.15
CA TYR A 50 -23.46 4.61 -2.70
C TYR A 50 -24.75 3.78 -2.75
N VAL A 51 -25.88 4.44 -2.54
CA VAL A 51 -27.19 3.83 -2.76
C VAL A 51 -27.39 3.61 -4.25
N LEU A 52 -27.65 2.36 -4.64
CA LEU A 52 -28.02 2.03 -6.01
C LEU A 52 -29.34 2.71 -6.39
N LEU A 53 -29.29 3.56 -7.41
CA LEU A 53 -30.49 4.17 -8.00
C LEU A 53 -31.07 3.26 -9.10
N PRO A 54 -32.39 3.03 -9.13
CA PRO A 54 -33.06 2.36 -10.25
C PRO A 54 -32.83 3.07 -11.60
N PRO A 55 -32.96 2.38 -12.76
CA PRO A 55 -33.57 1.07 -12.95
C PRO A 55 -32.62 -0.14 -12.78
N TRP A 56 -33.22 -1.30 -12.53
CA TRP A 56 -32.52 -2.58 -12.36
C TRP A 56 -32.93 -3.58 -13.47
N PRO A 57 -31.97 -4.30 -14.11
CA PRO A 57 -30.51 -4.15 -13.97
C PRO A 57 -29.98 -2.96 -14.79
N ALA A 58 -29.23 -2.07 -14.14
CA ALA A 58 -28.33 -1.14 -14.81
C ALA A 58 -27.13 -1.94 -15.39
N PRO A 59 -26.26 -1.35 -16.22
CA PRO A 59 -25.02 -1.99 -16.71
C PRO A 59 -23.98 -2.19 -15.59
N TRP A 60 -24.36 -2.88 -14.53
CA TRP A 60 -23.62 -3.10 -13.27
C TRP A 60 -22.26 -3.76 -13.47
N TRP A 61 -22.17 -4.63 -14.46
CA TRP A 61 -20.98 -5.40 -14.75
C TRP A 61 -20.12 -4.78 -15.84
N ASN A 62 -20.51 -3.61 -16.36
CA ASN A 62 -19.74 -2.88 -17.36
C ASN A 62 -18.76 -1.93 -16.65
N PRO A 63 -17.44 -2.11 -16.80
CA PRO A 63 -16.45 -1.26 -16.13
C PRO A 63 -16.51 0.20 -16.58
N PHE A 64 -16.97 0.46 -17.80
CA PHE A 64 -17.05 1.81 -18.36
C PHE A 64 -18.39 2.49 -18.07
N ALA A 65 -19.32 1.85 -17.36
CA ALA A 65 -20.59 2.45 -17.01
C ALA A 65 -20.50 3.29 -15.74
N SER A 66 -21.12 4.47 -15.73
CA SER A 66 -21.31 5.24 -14.50
C SER A 66 -22.26 4.49 -13.56
N GLY A 67 -21.86 4.33 -12.30
CA GLY A 67 -22.65 3.59 -11.30
C GLY A 67 -22.59 2.06 -11.44
N ASN A 68 -21.53 1.52 -12.05
CA ASN A 68 -21.24 0.09 -11.99
C ASN A 68 -20.93 -0.36 -10.55
N VAL A 69 -20.96 -1.69 -10.32
CA VAL A 69 -20.70 -2.27 -8.98
C VAL A 69 -19.38 -3.04 -8.90
N ILE A 70 -18.47 -2.79 -9.85
CA ILE A 70 -17.25 -3.59 -10.01
C ILE A 70 -16.36 -3.42 -8.78
N PHE A 71 -16.09 -2.17 -8.40
CA PHE A 71 -15.28 -1.82 -7.23
C PHE A 71 -15.72 -2.55 -5.96
N GLN A 72 -17.02 -2.56 -5.66
CA GLN A 72 -17.54 -3.08 -4.39
C GLN A 72 -17.38 -4.61 -4.29
N THR A 73 -17.27 -5.34 -5.40
CA THR A 73 -17.32 -6.80 -5.37
C THR A 73 -15.99 -7.50 -5.17
N GLY A 74 -14.86 -6.84 -5.48
CA GLY A 74 -13.53 -7.39 -5.26
C GLY A 74 -13.21 -8.66 -6.07
N THR A 75 -13.92 -8.93 -7.18
CA THR A 75 -13.76 -10.17 -7.96
C THR A 75 -12.86 -10.02 -9.21
N TRP A 76 -11.92 -9.08 -9.18
CA TRP A 76 -10.89 -8.87 -10.21
C TRP A 76 -9.55 -8.57 -9.55
N MET A 77 -8.47 -8.94 -10.22
CA MET A 77 -7.11 -8.87 -9.70
C MET A 77 -6.23 -7.99 -10.60
N PRO A 78 -5.15 -7.39 -10.05
CA PRO A 78 -4.21 -6.57 -10.81
C PRO A 78 -3.24 -7.40 -11.66
N LEU A 79 -2.54 -6.77 -12.61
CA LEU A 79 -1.44 -7.44 -13.31
C LEU A 79 -0.30 -7.80 -12.34
N ALA A 80 0.13 -6.85 -11.53
CA ALA A 80 1.02 -7.04 -10.41
C ALA A 80 0.58 -6.12 -9.28
N ASP A 81 0.93 -6.48 -8.06
CA ASP A 81 0.61 -5.65 -6.90
C ASP A 81 1.87 -5.00 -6.36
N TYR A 82 1.76 -3.76 -5.89
CA TYR A 82 2.87 -2.98 -5.37
C TYR A 82 2.63 -2.71 -3.89
N ASN A 83 3.54 -3.19 -3.04
CA ASN A 83 3.45 -2.94 -1.60
C ASN A 83 4.09 -1.58 -1.29
N ASP A 84 3.24 -0.56 -1.07
CA ASP A 84 3.67 0.80 -0.81
C ASP A 84 4.61 0.90 0.40
N PRO A 85 4.42 0.17 1.52
CA PRO A 85 5.35 0.20 2.63
C PRO A 85 6.79 -0.16 2.31
N THR A 86 7.01 -1.15 1.43
CA THR A 86 8.33 -1.74 1.20
C THR A 86 8.93 -1.42 -0.18
N GLY A 87 8.13 -0.81 -1.06
CA GLY A 87 8.47 -0.57 -2.45
C GLY A 87 8.68 -1.86 -3.26
N GLN A 88 8.09 -2.98 -2.82
CA GLN A 88 8.28 -4.29 -3.44
C GLN A 88 7.08 -4.68 -4.30
N TRP A 89 7.37 -5.39 -5.39
CA TRP A 89 6.34 -5.90 -6.28
C TRP A 89 6.00 -7.37 -6.01
N TRP A 90 4.73 -7.72 -6.20
CA TRP A 90 4.24 -9.09 -6.23
C TRP A 90 3.54 -9.41 -7.57
N PRO A 91 4.03 -10.39 -8.36
CA PRO A 91 3.38 -10.76 -9.62
C PRO A 91 2.03 -11.47 -9.39
N VAL A 92 0.95 -10.97 -10.00
CA VAL A 92 -0.42 -11.49 -9.82
C VAL A 92 -0.95 -12.12 -11.11
N LEU A 93 -1.64 -11.38 -11.99
CA LEU A 93 -2.05 -11.92 -13.29
C LEU A 93 -0.86 -12.00 -14.27
N ALA A 94 0.12 -11.11 -14.12
CA ALA A 94 1.41 -11.20 -14.75
C ALA A 94 2.33 -12.16 -13.98
N GLU A 95 3.14 -12.92 -14.71
CA GLU A 95 4.25 -13.67 -14.10
C GLU A 95 5.53 -12.82 -14.01
N ASN A 96 5.71 -11.87 -14.93
CA ASN A 96 6.84 -10.94 -14.97
C ASN A 96 6.57 -9.77 -15.95
N TRP A 97 7.42 -8.75 -15.93
CA TRP A 97 7.44 -7.66 -16.91
C TRP A 97 8.86 -7.17 -17.17
N THR A 98 9.05 -6.47 -18.29
CA THR A 98 10.30 -5.77 -18.60
C THR A 98 10.02 -4.32 -18.98
N VAL A 99 10.79 -3.40 -18.40
CA VAL A 99 10.67 -1.96 -18.60
C VAL A 99 11.85 -1.49 -19.44
N PHE A 100 11.59 -0.80 -20.56
CA PHE A 100 12.60 -0.23 -21.45
C PHE A 100 12.44 1.30 -21.54
N PRO A 101 12.98 2.07 -20.56
CA PRO A 101 12.81 3.53 -20.54
C PRO A 101 13.30 4.23 -21.81
N GLN A 102 14.39 3.75 -22.41
CA GLN A 102 14.98 4.36 -23.60
C GLN A 102 14.09 4.22 -24.84
N ASN A 103 13.26 3.17 -24.88
CA ASN A 103 12.33 2.89 -25.96
C ASN A 103 10.88 3.26 -25.60
N GLN A 104 10.68 3.79 -24.39
CA GLN A 104 9.38 4.08 -23.83
C GLN A 104 8.43 2.87 -23.90
N THR A 105 8.88 1.70 -23.46
CA THR A 105 8.13 0.45 -23.63
C THR A 105 8.05 -0.36 -22.35
N LEU A 106 6.86 -0.89 -22.06
CA LEU A 106 6.60 -1.92 -21.07
C LEU A 106 6.21 -3.22 -21.80
N ILE A 107 6.84 -4.34 -21.46
CA ILE A 107 6.44 -5.67 -21.94
C ILE A 107 5.95 -6.48 -20.75
N ILE A 108 4.73 -7.00 -20.82
CA ILE A 108 4.09 -7.78 -19.75
C ILE A 108 3.95 -9.24 -20.20
N TYR A 109 4.37 -10.16 -19.34
CA TYR A 109 4.24 -11.61 -19.53
C TYR A 109 3.15 -12.13 -18.58
N LEU A 110 2.09 -12.70 -19.13
CA LEU A 110 0.92 -13.14 -18.37
C LEU A 110 1.05 -14.60 -17.92
N ARG A 111 0.50 -14.90 -16.75
CA ARG A 111 0.39 -16.28 -16.27
C ARG A 111 -0.52 -17.11 -17.18
N HIS A 112 -0.17 -18.37 -17.31
CA HIS A 112 -1.01 -19.37 -17.94
C HIS A 112 -2.04 -19.93 -16.94
N ASN A 113 -3.09 -20.56 -17.48
CA ASN A 113 -4.10 -21.31 -16.71
C ASN A 113 -4.95 -20.49 -15.72
N LEU A 114 -5.01 -19.17 -15.87
CA LEU A 114 -6.03 -18.34 -15.24
C LEU A 114 -7.26 -18.26 -16.14
N TYR A 115 -8.44 -18.18 -15.53
CA TYR A 115 -9.72 -18.19 -16.23
C TYR A 115 -10.66 -17.16 -15.63
N TRP A 116 -11.39 -16.49 -16.50
CA TRP A 116 -12.63 -15.82 -16.15
C TRP A 116 -13.67 -16.86 -15.74
N PHE A 117 -14.40 -16.63 -14.67
CA PHE A 117 -15.45 -17.53 -14.18
C PHE A 117 -16.72 -16.77 -13.78
N ASN A 118 -17.88 -17.35 -14.08
CA ASN A 118 -19.18 -16.76 -13.73
C ASN A 118 -20.09 -17.72 -12.94
N GLY A 119 -19.54 -18.81 -12.42
CA GLY A 119 -20.29 -19.87 -11.75
C GLY A 119 -20.78 -20.99 -12.65
N SER A 120 -20.82 -20.80 -13.98
CA SER A 120 -21.37 -21.77 -14.94
C SER A 120 -20.49 -22.05 -16.16
N ALA A 121 -19.55 -21.18 -16.46
CA ALA A 121 -18.66 -21.29 -17.60
C ALA A 121 -17.30 -20.64 -17.30
N VAL A 122 -16.30 -20.96 -18.13
CA VAL A 122 -14.94 -20.41 -18.04
C VAL A 122 -14.48 -19.84 -19.38
N ILE A 123 -13.71 -18.75 -19.35
CA ILE A 123 -12.98 -18.19 -20.52
C ILE A 123 -11.50 -18.08 -20.13
N PRO A 124 -10.54 -18.58 -20.94
CA PRO A 124 -9.13 -18.41 -20.64
C PRO A 124 -8.73 -16.94 -20.56
N PHE A 125 -7.98 -16.55 -19.53
CA PHE A 125 -7.37 -15.23 -19.44
C PHE A 125 -6.15 -15.14 -20.36
N THR A 126 -6.07 -14.08 -21.16
CA THR A 126 -5.04 -13.88 -22.19
C THR A 126 -4.68 -12.40 -22.37
N ALA A 127 -3.63 -12.14 -23.16
CA ALA A 127 -3.20 -10.79 -23.52
C ALA A 127 -4.28 -9.96 -24.23
N TRP A 128 -5.23 -10.62 -24.90
CA TRP A 128 -6.36 -9.95 -25.54
C TRP A 128 -7.33 -9.30 -24.55
N ASP A 129 -7.45 -9.84 -23.33
CA ASP A 129 -8.30 -9.25 -22.28
C ASP A 129 -7.65 -7.96 -21.75
N VAL A 130 -6.34 -8.03 -21.49
CA VAL A 130 -5.52 -6.88 -21.08
C VAL A 130 -5.54 -5.78 -22.14
N TYR A 131 -5.44 -6.18 -23.41
CA TYR A 131 -5.58 -5.27 -24.54
C TYR A 131 -6.96 -4.63 -24.61
N ALA A 132 -8.05 -5.39 -24.42
CA ALA A 132 -9.40 -4.84 -24.43
C ALA A 132 -9.58 -3.76 -23.36
N TRP A 133 -9.13 -4.03 -22.12
CA TRP A 133 -9.18 -3.05 -21.04
C TRP A 133 -8.45 -1.76 -21.41
N PHE A 134 -7.12 -1.83 -21.60
CA PHE A 134 -6.32 -0.64 -21.81
C PHE A 134 -6.68 0.12 -23.09
N TYR A 135 -6.91 -0.60 -24.20
CA TYR A 135 -7.27 0.02 -25.48
C TYR A 135 -8.59 0.80 -25.38
N ILE A 136 -9.64 0.24 -24.78
CA ILE A 136 -10.93 0.93 -24.66
C ILE A 136 -10.80 2.14 -23.72
N SER A 137 -10.19 1.94 -22.54
CA SER A 137 -9.98 3.01 -21.56
C SER A 137 -9.20 4.20 -22.15
N ASP A 138 -8.18 3.94 -22.98
CA ASP A 138 -7.42 5.01 -23.61
C ASP A 138 -8.19 5.63 -24.79
N LYS A 139 -8.53 4.83 -25.81
CA LYS A 139 -9.11 5.31 -27.07
C LYS A 139 -10.43 6.05 -26.89
N ALA A 140 -11.29 5.57 -25.98
CA ALA A 140 -12.64 6.10 -25.81
C ALA A 140 -12.78 7.04 -24.60
N PHE A 141 -11.87 6.98 -23.62
CA PHE A 141 -12.00 7.74 -22.37
C PHE A 141 -10.76 8.55 -21.97
N GLY A 142 -9.59 8.32 -22.59
CA GLY A 142 -8.35 9.03 -22.28
C GLY A 142 -7.85 8.81 -20.85
N GLU A 143 -8.13 7.64 -20.28
CA GLU A 143 -7.85 7.34 -18.86
C GLU A 143 -6.36 7.35 -18.51
N TRP A 144 -5.47 7.20 -19.49
CA TRP A 144 -4.03 7.06 -19.28
C TRP A 144 -3.23 8.30 -19.72
N GLU A 145 -3.90 9.42 -20.00
CA GLU A 145 -3.21 10.68 -20.26
C GLU A 145 -2.45 11.15 -19.00
N PRO A 146 -1.25 11.75 -19.15
CA PRO A 146 -0.58 12.07 -20.41
C PRO A 146 0.36 10.97 -20.93
N TRP A 147 0.43 9.80 -20.31
CA TRP A 147 1.41 8.76 -20.66
C TRP A 147 1.11 8.07 -21.98
N LEU A 148 -0.17 7.82 -22.22
CA LEU A 148 -0.74 7.26 -23.44
C LEU A 148 -1.79 8.25 -23.95
N MET A 149 -1.83 8.46 -25.27
CA MET A 149 -2.77 9.41 -25.85
C MET A 149 -3.83 8.69 -26.68
N PRO A 150 -5.12 9.07 -26.60
CA PRO A 150 -6.20 8.41 -27.34
C PRO A 150 -5.99 8.33 -28.86
N GLN A 151 -5.31 9.31 -29.47
CA GLN A 151 -5.00 9.29 -30.90
C GLN A 151 -4.00 8.20 -31.32
N ASN A 152 -3.29 7.63 -30.35
CA ASN A 152 -2.15 6.75 -30.52
C ASN A 152 -2.42 5.32 -30.02
N ALA A 153 -3.52 5.05 -29.32
CA ALA A 153 -3.93 3.73 -28.83
C ALA A 153 -3.77 2.58 -29.87
N ASP A 154 -3.99 2.84 -31.16
CA ASP A 154 -3.88 1.84 -32.24
C ASP A 154 -2.44 1.34 -32.49
N LYS A 155 -1.42 2.13 -32.14
CA LYS A 155 0.01 1.76 -32.23
C LYS A 155 0.62 1.44 -30.86
N ASP A 156 0.02 1.90 -29.77
CA ASP A 156 0.62 1.82 -28.44
C ASP A 156 0.44 0.45 -27.80
N PHE A 157 -0.69 -0.21 -28.03
CA PHE A 157 -0.98 -1.54 -27.47
C PHE A 157 -0.75 -2.65 -28.50
N ILE A 158 0.28 -3.47 -28.28
CA ILE A 158 0.75 -4.47 -29.24
C ILE A 158 0.68 -5.86 -28.63
N ILE A 159 -0.23 -6.70 -29.13
CA ILE A 159 -0.27 -8.13 -28.81
C ILE A 159 0.91 -8.83 -29.49
N ILE A 160 1.83 -9.40 -28.71
CA ILE A 160 2.93 -10.22 -29.23
C ILE A 160 2.45 -11.67 -29.40
N ASN A 161 1.76 -12.20 -28.40
CA ASN A 161 1.11 -13.52 -28.41
C ASN A 161 0.03 -13.58 -27.32
N ASN A 162 -0.63 -14.74 -27.16
CA ASN A 162 -1.73 -14.92 -26.19
C ASN A 162 -1.37 -14.63 -24.72
N TYR A 163 -0.09 -14.57 -24.36
CA TYR A 163 0.38 -14.34 -22.99
C TYR A 163 1.46 -13.24 -22.93
N THR A 164 1.58 -12.42 -23.97
CA THR A 164 2.55 -11.32 -23.99
C THR A 164 1.97 -10.11 -24.71
N ILE A 165 1.94 -8.98 -24.02
CA ILE A 165 1.55 -7.68 -24.55
C ILE A 165 2.67 -6.68 -24.34
N SER A 166 2.89 -5.82 -25.33
CA SER A 166 3.79 -4.68 -25.27
C SER A 166 2.97 -3.40 -25.28
N ILE A 167 3.33 -2.45 -24.43
CA ILE A 167 2.71 -1.13 -24.32
C ILE A 167 3.79 -0.09 -24.57
N HIS A 168 3.60 0.73 -25.59
CA HIS A 168 4.48 1.86 -25.91
C HIS A 168 3.87 3.14 -25.36
N PHE A 169 4.65 3.88 -24.59
CA PHE A 169 4.27 5.16 -24.00
C PHE A 169 4.56 6.28 -25.01
N ASP A 170 3.60 7.19 -25.20
CA ASP A 170 3.83 8.40 -25.99
C ASP A 170 4.73 9.39 -25.23
N TYR A 171 4.57 9.42 -23.90
CA TYR A 171 5.40 10.19 -22.99
C TYR A 171 5.87 9.30 -21.84
N TRP A 172 7.17 9.02 -21.82
CA TRP A 172 7.76 8.24 -20.75
C TRP A 172 7.68 8.96 -19.40
N SER A 173 7.16 8.24 -18.41
CA SER A 173 7.31 8.57 -16.99
C SER A 173 8.07 7.46 -16.28
N THR A 174 8.84 7.82 -15.24
CA THR A 174 9.49 6.82 -14.37
C THR A 174 8.50 6.02 -13.53
N THR A 175 7.24 6.44 -13.53
CA THR A 175 6.16 5.95 -12.67
C THR A 175 4.95 5.47 -13.45
N GLY A 176 4.74 5.92 -14.70
CA GLY A 176 3.56 5.57 -15.50
C GLY A 176 3.31 4.07 -15.63
N TYR A 177 4.37 3.26 -15.74
CA TYR A 177 4.23 1.80 -15.80
C TYR A 177 3.76 1.15 -14.49
N TYR A 178 3.93 1.80 -13.34
CA TYR A 178 3.41 1.30 -12.06
C TYR A 178 1.88 1.27 -12.10
N TRP A 179 1.26 2.38 -12.52
CA TRP A 179 -0.19 2.51 -12.63
C TRP A 179 -0.80 1.44 -13.54
N LEU A 180 -0.17 1.18 -14.69
CA LEU A 180 -0.61 0.11 -15.59
C LEU A 180 -0.46 -1.28 -14.98
N LEU A 181 0.62 -1.56 -14.23
CA LEU A 181 0.79 -2.87 -13.59
C LEU A 181 -0.15 -3.08 -12.41
N MET A 182 -0.38 -2.05 -11.60
CA MET A 182 -1.30 -2.10 -10.46
C MET A 182 -2.77 -2.17 -10.91
N SER A 183 -3.07 -1.77 -12.15
CA SER A 183 -4.44 -1.80 -12.67
C SER A 183 -5.06 -3.19 -12.59
N TRP A 184 -6.30 -3.26 -12.08
CA TRP A 184 -7.15 -4.43 -12.27
C TRP A 184 -7.39 -4.66 -13.75
N ILE A 185 -7.59 -5.93 -14.11
CA ILE A 185 -8.27 -6.26 -15.36
C ILE A 185 -9.73 -6.52 -14.99
N PRO A 186 -10.62 -5.50 -15.05
CA PRO A 186 -12.02 -5.64 -14.70
C PRO A 186 -12.74 -6.44 -15.79
N ASN A 187 -14.06 -6.58 -15.72
CA ASN A 187 -14.89 -7.42 -16.60
C ASN A 187 -14.79 -7.10 -18.11
N THR A 188 -13.66 -7.48 -18.70
CA THR A 188 -13.21 -7.20 -20.06
C THR A 188 -12.75 -8.45 -20.83
N PRO A 189 -13.39 -9.63 -20.65
CA PRO A 189 -12.99 -10.80 -21.42
C PRO A 189 -13.15 -10.54 -22.92
N TRP A 190 -12.11 -10.84 -23.69
CA TRP A 190 -12.00 -10.53 -25.12
C TRP A 190 -13.23 -10.95 -25.93
N PRO A 191 -13.80 -12.17 -25.78
CA PRO A 191 -14.98 -12.57 -26.55
C PRO A 191 -16.21 -11.69 -26.33
N VAL A 192 -16.29 -10.94 -25.24
CA VAL A 192 -17.38 -10.00 -24.95
C VAL A 192 -17.13 -8.62 -25.56
N TRP A 193 -15.86 -8.22 -25.66
CA TRP A 193 -15.46 -6.85 -26.02
C TRP A 193 -14.82 -6.70 -27.41
N GLU A 194 -14.52 -7.79 -28.10
CA GLU A 194 -13.90 -7.81 -29.43
C GLU A 194 -14.64 -6.91 -30.44
N SER A 195 -15.97 -6.94 -30.46
CA SER A 195 -16.77 -6.12 -31.38
C SER A 195 -16.64 -4.62 -31.11
N VAL A 196 -16.59 -4.22 -29.83
CA VAL A 196 -16.41 -2.83 -29.41
C VAL A 196 -15.02 -2.34 -29.81
N VAL A 197 -13.99 -3.14 -29.56
CA VAL A 197 -12.61 -2.80 -29.95
C VAL A 197 -12.48 -2.66 -31.47
N ASN A 198 -13.08 -3.58 -32.24
CA ASN A 198 -13.04 -3.52 -33.69
C ASN A 198 -13.79 -2.30 -34.25
N GLU A 199 -14.88 -1.88 -33.61
CA GLU A 199 -15.60 -0.65 -33.98
C GLU A 199 -14.75 0.60 -33.69
N LEU A 200 -14.15 0.69 -32.49
CA LEU A 200 -13.29 1.80 -32.08
C LEU A 200 -12.08 2.00 -33.01
N LYS A 201 -11.50 0.91 -33.55
CA LYS A 201 -10.40 0.97 -34.53
C LYS A 201 -10.75 1.70 -35.81
N THR A 202 -12.04 1.82 -36.13
CA THR A 202 -12.50 2.55 -37.32
C THR A 202 -12.69 4.04 -37.08
N MET A 203 -12.62 4.49 -35.82
CA MET A 203 -12.97 5.83 -35.37
C MET A 203 -11.74 6.69 -35.08
N ASN A 204 -11.86 7.99 -35.34
CA ASN A 204 -10.95 8.97 -34.75
C ASN A 204 -11.30 9.24 -33.27
N VAL A 205 -10.46 10.01 -32.56
CA VAL A 205 -10.63 10.26 -31.11
C VAL A 205 -11.98 10.90 -30.78
N THR A 206 -12.41 11.91 -31.53
CA THR A 206 -13.68 12.61 -31.27
C THR A 206 -14.88 11.67 -31.45
N GLU A 207 -14.84 10.81 -32.47
CA GLU A 207 -15.85 9.79 -32.71
C GLU A 207 -15.83 8.72 -31.60
N ALA A 208 -14.64 8.26 -31.22
CA ALA A 208 -14.43 7.27 -30.17
C ALA A 208 -14.92 7.77 -28.80
N GLN A 209 -14.61 9.01 -28.41
CA GLN A 209 -15.11 9.62 -27.17
C GLN A 209 -16.63 9.75 -27.14
N LYS A 210 -17.23 10.12 -28.28
CA LYS A 210 -18.68 10.15 -28.42
C LYS A 210 -19.27 8.75 -28.29
N PHE A 211 -18.68 7.75 -28.96
CA PHE A 211 -19.11 6.37 -28.88
C PHE A 211 -18.94 5.80 -27.45
N GLY A 212 -17.83 6.13 -26.78
CA GLY A 212 -17.57 5.82 -25.38
C GLY A 212 -18.69 6.32 -24.47
N SER A 213 -18.94 7.62 -24.52
CA SER A 213 -19.92 8.30 -23.65
C SER A 213 -21.38 7.91 -23.90
N VAL A 214 -21.75 7.44 -25.11
CA VAL A 214 -23.16 7.17 -25.45
C VAL A 214 -23.50 5.71 -25.73
N ASN A 215 -22.55 4.90 -26.18
CA ASN A 215 -22.74 3.48 -26.51
C ASN A 215 -22.08 2.58 -25.47
N ILE A 216 -20.76 2.76 -25.23
CA ILE A 216 -19.99 1.87 -24.35
C ILE A 216 -20.52 1.95 -22.92
N THR A 217 -20.69 3.16 -22.36
CA THR A 217 -21.18 3.39 -20.99
C THR A 217 -22.57 2.80 -20.70
N LYS A 218 -23.37 2.52 -21.74
CA LYS A 218 -24.75 2.01 -21.62
C LYS A 218 -24.89 0.54 -21.95
N MET A 219 -23.81 -0.11 -22.39
CA MET A 219 -23.82 -1.51 -22.77
C MET A 219 -24.03 -2.39 -21.53
N ALA A 220 -25.02 -3.29 -21.58
CA ALA A 220 -25.19 -4.31 -20.56
C ALA A 220 -24.36 -5.54 -20.94
N ILE A 221 -23.38 -5.89 -20.09
CA ILE A 221 -22.53 -7.07 -20.28
C ILE A 221 -22.77 -8.12 -19.18
N PRO A 222 -22.58 -9.42 -19.47
CA PRO A 222 -22.64 -10.45 -18.45
C PRO A 222 -21.47 -10.33 -17.46
N TYR A 223 -21.69 -10.80 -16.23
CA TYR A 223 -20.64 -10.90 -15.22
C TYR A 223 -19.61 -11.98 -15.57
N TRP A 224 -18.33 -11.64 -15.42
CA TRP A 224 -17.20 -12.56 -15.36
C TRP A 224 -16.19 -12.08 -14.31
N GLY A 225 -15.92 -12.92 -13.31
CA GLY A 225 -14.89 -12.68 -12.31
C GLY A 225 -13.53 -13.22 -12.74
N LEU A 226 -12.46 -12.60 -12.25
CA LEU A 226 -11.07 -13.02 -12.42
C LEU A 226 -10.34 -12.87 -11.08
N SER A 227 -10.69 -13.73 -10.13
CA SER A 227 -10.11 -13.73 -8.77
C SER A 227 -10.38 -15.07 -8.09
N PRO A 228 -9.84 -15.34 -6.89
CA PRO A 228 -10.19 -16.52 -6.10
C PRO A 228 -11.68 -16.61 -5.69
N TYR A 229 -12.43 -15.51 -5.86
CA TYR A 229 -13.86 -15.40 -5.55
C TYR A 229 -14.68 -15.01 -6.78
N TYR A 230 -15.94 -15.43 -6.81
CA TYR A 230 -16.89 -15.08 -7.85
C TYR A 230 -18.27 -14.72 -7.28
N VAL A 231 -19.00 -13.88 -8.02
CA VAL A 231 -20.38 -13.50 -7.67
C VAL A 231 -21.33 -14.66 -7.91
N THR A 232 -22.09 -15.02 -6.88
CA THR A 232 -23.14 -16.06 -6.94
C THR A 232 -24.54 -15.48 -6.96
N LYS A 233 -24.71 -14.28 -6.40
CA LYS A 233 -26.01 -13.61 -6.32
C LYS A 233 -25.84 -12.11 -6.26
N ALA A 234 -26.68 -11.39 -7.00
CA ALA A 234 -26.78 -9.93 -6.91
C ALA A 234 -28.23 -9.53 -6.66
N THR A 235 -28.44 -8.64 -5.69
CA THR A 235 -29.75 -8.08 -5.32
C THR A 235 -29.60 -6.56 -5.15
N PRO A 236 -30.71 -5.80 -5.06
CA PRO A 236 -30.63 -4.36 -4.78
C PRO A 236 -29.94 -3.98 -3.46
N ASN A 237 -29.82 -4.92 -2.51
CA ASN A 237 -29.27 -4.65 -1.17
C ASN A 237 -27.90 -5.28 -0.93
N TYR A 238 -27.62 -6.42 -1.59
CA TYR A 238 -26.39 -7.18 -1.39
C TYR A 238 -25.91 -7.86 -2.67
N ILE A 239 -24.59 -7.96 -2.81
CA ILE A 239 -23.91 -8.87 -3.73
C ILE A 239 -23.23 -9.96 -2.89
N THR A 240 -23.49 -11.22 -3.21
CA THR A 240 -22.90 -12.37 -2.54
C THR A 240 -21.76 -12.92 -3.38
N VAL A 241 -20.56 -13.00 -2.80
CA VAL A 241 -19.39 -13.64 -3.39
C VAL A 241 -19.01 -14.91 -2.61
N GLN A 242 -18.50 -15.90 -3.34
CA GLN A 242 -18.05 -17.19 -2.82
C GLN A 242 -16.72 -17.59 -3.47
N LEU A 243 -15.97 -18.44 -2.77
CA LEU A 243 -14.71 -18.98 -3.27
C LEU A 243 -14.96 -19.83 -4.53
N GLU A 244 -14.08 -19.73 -5.51
CA GLU A 244 -14.09 -20.61 -6.68
C GLU A 244 -13.88 -22.08 -6.27
N PRO A 245 -14.41 -23.06 -7.02
CA PRO A 245 -14.01 -24.45 -6.83
C PRO A 245 -12.55 -24.66 -7.28
N ASP A 246 -11.84 -25.65 -6.74
CA ASP A 246 -10.46 -26.00 -7.19
C ASP A 246 -10.37 -26.19 -8.70
N TYR A 247 -11.37 -26.87 -9.26
CA TYR A 247 -11.48 -27.15 -10.68
C TYR A 247 -12.91 -27.01 -11.18
N PHE A 248 -13.07 -26.50 -12.41
CA PHE A 248 -14.33 -26.51 -13.13
C PHE A 248 -14.13 -27.13 -14.51
N GLN A 249 -14.83 -28.23 -14.80
CA GLN A 249 -14.73 -28.97 -16.08
C GLN A 249 -13.26 -29.31 -16.46
N GLY A 250 -12.44 -29.66 -15.46
CA GLY A 250 -11.03 -30.00 -15.66
C GLY A 250 -10.08 -28.80 -15.85
N LYS A 251 -10.58 -27.56 -15.75
CA LYS A 251 -9.76 -26.35 -15.71
C LYS A 251 -9.42 -25.99 -14.27
N PRO A 252 -8.15 -25.66 -13.96
CA PRO A 252 -7.77 -25.19 -12.63
C PRO A 252 -8.35 -23.79 -12.43
N LEU A 253 -9.20 -23.61 -11.42
CA LEU A 253 -9.66 -22.30 -11.00
C LEU A 253 -8.88 -21.93 -9.74
N LEU A 254 -9.41 -22.24 -8.55
CA LEU A 254 -8.76 -21.93 -7.27
C LEU A 254 -7.33 -22.52 -7.16
N ALA A 255 -7.08 -23.69 -7.74
CA ALA A 255 -5.79 -24.36 -7.68
C ALA A 255 -4.61 -23.57 -8.30
N GLU A 256 -4.88 -22.61 -9.20
CA GLU A 256 -3.82 -21.72 -9.72
C GLU A 256 -3.58 -20.54 -8.77
N TRP A 257 -4.63 -20.03 -8.11
CA TRP A 257 -4.52 -18.99 -7.10
C TRP A 257 -3.71 -19.41 -5.87
N ASP A 258 -3.76 -20.69 -5.50
CA ASP A 258 -2.94 -21.26 -4.42
C ASP A 258 -1.42 -21.14 -4.65
N LYS A 259 -0.99 -20.98 -5.91
CA LYS A 259 0.41 -20.76 -6.28
C LYS A 259 0.82 -19.29 -6.29
N ILE A 260 -0.15 -18.39 -6.23
CA ILE A 260 0.05 -16.94 -6.31
C ILE A 260 0.02 -16.34 -4.90
N LEU A 261 -0.81 -16.88 -4.00
CA LEU A 261 -1.03 -16.33 -2.66
C LEU A 261 -0.56 -17.33 -1.58
N PRO A 262 0.66 -17.25 -1.04
CA PRO A 262 1.23 -18.29 -0.18
C PRO A 262 0.50 -18.52 1.15
N PHE A 263 -0.21 -17.50 1.66
CA PHE A 263 -0.81 -17.53 2.99
C PHE A 263 -2.31 -17.23 2.99
N HIS A 264 -3.00 -17.48 1.88
CA HIS A 264 -4.43 -17.23 1.78
C HIS A 264 -5.25 -18.06 2.80
N THR A 265 -6.37 -17.50 3.29
CA THR A 265 -7.12 -18.11 4.40
C THR A 265 -7.79 -19.44 4.07
N TRP A 266 -8.23 -19.65 2.82
CA TRP A 266 -9.02 -20.84 2.43
C TRP A 266 -8.22 -22.16 2.41
N GLN A 267 -6.89 -22.12 2.56
CA GLN A 267 -6.07 -23.33 2.72
C GLN A 267 -6.09 -23.86 4.15
N TYR A 268 -6.27 -22.97 5.13
CA TYR A 268 -6.01 -23.27 6.54
C TYR A 268 -7.28 -23.24 7.39
N TYR A 269 -8.32 -22.52 6.95
CA TYR A 269 -9.51 -22.22 7.75
C TYR A 269 -10.83 -22.45 7.00
N PRO A 270 -11.94 -22.54 7.76
CA PRO A 270 -13.30 -22.39 7.25
C PRO A 270 -13.47 -21.35 6.13
N GLN A 271 -14.12 -21.74 5.03
CA GLN A 271 -14.40 -20.86 3.89
C GLN A 271 -15.40 -19.77 4.28
N ILE A 272 -15.33 -18.60 3.63
CA ILE A 272 -16.19 -17.46 3.95
C ILE A 272 -17.05 -17.10 2.72
N THR A 273 -18.36 -17.08 2.90
CA THR A 273 -19.32 -16.45 2.00
C THR A 273 -19.52 -15.01 2.44
N ILE A 274 -19.32 -14.06 1.53
CA ILE A 274 -19.33 -12.63 1.85
C ILE A 274 -20.54 -12.00 1.18
N ASN A 275 -21.41 -11.39 1.99
CA ASN A 275 -22.56 -10.62 1.54
C ASN A 275 -22.19 -9.14 1.62
N ILE A 276 -21.80 -8.58 0.48
CA ILE A 276 -21.35 -7.20 0.34
C ILE A 276 -22.59 -6.32 0.23
N ALA A 277 -22.83 -5.49 1.23
CA ALA A 277 -23.90 -4.50 1.18
C ALA A 277 -23.59 -3.48 0.08
N VAL A 278 -24.59 -3.10 -0.71
CA VAL A 278 -24.45 -2.07 -1.75
C VAL A 278 -25.14 -0.76 -1.34
N SER A 279 -25.32 -0.58 -0.02
CA SER A 279 -25.76 0.68 0.59
C SER A 279 -25.53 0.66 2.11
N GLY A 280 -25.10 1.79 2.67
CA GLY A 280 -25.23 2.04 4.11
C GLY A 280 -24.26 3.07 4.67
N GLY A 281 -24.78 4.09 5.35
CA GLY A 281 -23.96 5.01 6.15
C GLY A 281 -23.49 4.38 7.46
N LEU A 282 -22.42 4.92 8.07
CA LEU A 282 -21.79 4.37 9.28
C LEU A 282 -22.78 4.03 10.40
N THR A 283 -23.74 4.91 10.70
CA THR A 283 -24.79 4.69 11.72
C THR A 283 -25.63 3.44 11.44
N GLN A 284 -25.97 3.21 10.18
CA GLN A 284 -26.76 2.05 9.76
C GLN A 284 -25.93 0.76 9.88
N LEU A 285 -24.66 0.81 9.46
CA LEU A 285 -23.74 -0.33 9.57
C LEU A 285 -23.51 -0.74 11.02
N VAL A 286 -23.28 0.23 11.90
CA VAL A 286 -23.17 -0.01 13.35
C VAL A 286 -24.45 -0.62 13.89
N SER A 287 -25.63 -0.13 13.47
CA SER A 287 -26.91 -0.70 13.90
C SER A 287 -27.08 -2.16 13.45
N TYR A 288 -26.63 -2.51 12.24
CA TYR A 288 -26.66 -3.88 11.76
C TYR A 288 -25.70 -4.80 12.51
N ALA A 289 -24.46 -4.36 12.76
CA ALA A 289 -23.52 -5.09 13.60
C ALA A 289 -24.08 -5.36 15.00
N LEU A 290 -24.68 -4.34 15.64
CA LEU A 290 -25.29 -4.46 16.97
C LEU A 290 -26.55 -5.35 16.99
N SER A 291 -27.17 -5.62 15.84
CA SER A 291 -28.29 -6.58 15.73
C SER A 291 -27.86 -8.05 15.78
N GLY A 292 -26.55 -8.32 15.89
CA GLY A 292 -25.97 -9.66 16.00
C GLY A 292 -25.52 -10.27 14.67
N GLN A 293 -25.61 -9.51 13.57
CA GLN A 293 -25.07 -9.93 12.28
C GLN A 293 -23.55 -9.79 12.26
N PRO A 294 -22.79 -10.78 11.74
CA PRO A 294 -21.33 -10.71 11.67
C PRO A 294 -20.90 -9.80 10.53
N TYR A 295 -20.95 -8.49 10.76
CA TYR A 295 -20.43 -7.49 9.83
C TYR A 295 -18.92 -7.35 10.01
N PHE A 296 -18.17 -7.40 8.91
CA PHE A 296 -16.90 -6.71 8.77
C PHE A 296 -17.21 -5.28 8.33
N ILE A 297 -16.90 -4.30 9.20
CA ILE A 297 -17.07 -2.88 8.88
C ILE A 297 -15.70 -2.34 8.52
N HIS A 298 -15.60 -1.90 7.28
CA HIS A 298 -14.44 -1.25 6.71
C HIS A 298 -14.65 0.25 6.75
N THR A 299 -13.77 1.01 7.42
CA THR A 299 -13.88 2.48 7.45
C THR A 299 -12.53 3.12 7.15
N VAL A 300 -12.45 3.98 6.12
CA VAL A 300 -11.24 4.77 5.83
C VAL A 300 -10.98 5.90 6.84
N GLU A 301 -11.87 6.07 7.80
CA GLU A 301 -11.84 7.14 8.79
C GLU A 301 -12.14 6.62 10.21
N ALA A 302 -11.72 7.36 11.22
CA ALA A 302 -11.94 7.01 12.62
C ALA A 302 -13.43 6.94 12.97
N MET A 303 -13.89 5.79 13.47
CA MET A 303 -15.24 5.66 14.02
C MET A 303 -15.40 6.51 15.30
N PRO A 304 -16.52 7.24 15.49
CA PRO A 304 -16.79 7.95 16.75
C PRO A 304 -16.68 7.04 17.98
N TYR A 305 -16.13 7.55 19.08
CA TYR A 305 -15.97 6.81 20.35
C TYR A 305 -17.26 6.14 20.84
N SER A 306 -18.40 6.80 20.63
CA SER A 306 -19.72 6.28 21.01
C SER A 306 -20.10 5.03 20.22
N PHE A 307 -19.67 4.90 18.96
CA PHE A 307 -19.84 3.71 18.15
C PHE A 307 -18.83 2.63 18.51
N GLN A 308 -17.55 2.99 18.68
CA GLN A 308 -16.52 2.05 19.11
C GLN A 308 -16.90 1.37 20.43
N SER A 309 -17.34 2.13 21.43
CA SER A 309 -17.73 1.61 22.75
C SER A 309 -18.89 0.63 22.67
N LYS A 310 -19.88 0.91 21.81
CA LYS A 310 -21.03 0.01 21.57
C LYS A 310 -20.60 -1.28 20.87
N LEU A 311 -19.76 -1.17 19.83
CA LEU A 311 -19.24 -2.33 19.10
C LEU A 311 -18.40 -3.23 20.01
N LYS A 312 -17.44 -2.67 20.76
CA LYS A 312 -16.62 -3.42 21.74
C LYS A 312 -17.51 -4.16 22.75
N SER A 313 -18.56 -3.50 23.26
CA SER A 313 -19.53 -4.15 24.16
C SER A 313 -20.34 -5.27 23.50
N ALA A 314 -20.40 -5.31 22.16
CA ALA A 314 -21.07 -6.35 21.39
C ALA A 314 -20.11 -7.46 20.89
N GLY A 315 -18.86 -7.50 21.38
CA GLY A 315 -17.87 -8.52 21.00
C GLY A 315 -17.18 -8.24 19.66
N TYR A 316 -16.93 -6.95 19.38
CA TYR A 316 -16.14 -6.52 18.24
C TYR A 316 -14.77 -6.00 18.66
N TYR A 317 -13.74 -6.45 17.94
CA TYR A 317 -12.44 -5.84 17.96
C TYR A 317 -12.42 -4.64 17.01
N ILE A 318 -11.86 -3.52 17.47
CA ILE A 318 -11.66 -2.33 16.64
C ILE A 318 -10.15 -2.16 16.44
N LEU A 319 -9.68 -2.44 15.23
CA LEU A 319 -8.31 -2.15 14.82
C LEU A 319 -8.25 -0.69 14.36
N GLN A 320 -7.25 0.05 14.82
CA GLN A 320 -6.98 1.42 14.38
C GLN A 320 -5.51 1.57 14.04
N LEU A 321 -5.24 2.10 12.85
CA LEU A 321 -3.90 2.37 12.37
C LEU A 321 -3.87 3.82 11.82
N PRO A 322 -2.80 4.58 12.05
CA PRO A 322 -2.64 5.87 11.40
C PRO A 322 -2.66 5.76 9.89
N ASP A 323 -3.65 6.38 9.27
CA ASP A 323 -3.61 6.63 7.83
C ASP A 323 -2.56 7.71 7.61
N LEU A 324 -1.68 7.62 6.62
CA LEU A 324 -0.66 8.67 6.50
C LEU A 324 -1.25 9.99 6.01
N SER A 325 -2.52 10.03 5.64
CA SER A 325 -3.15 11.20 5.09
C SER A 325 -3.32 12.31 6.12
N ILE A 326 -2.99 13.54 5.72
CA ILE A 326 -3.02 14.75 6.54
C ILE A 326 -4.02 15.72 5.97
N GLU A 327 -4.94 16.11 6.84
CA GLU A 327 -5.93 17.14 6.58
C GLU A 327 -5.40 18.53 6.94
N GLY A 328 -5.90 19.53 6.24
CA GLY A 328 -5.54 20.91 6.54
C GLY A 328 -6.48 21.96 5.96
N ILE A 329 -6.06 23.21 6.13
CA ILE A 329 -6.70 24.36 5.47
C ILE A 329 -5.70 25.05 4.55
N ALA A 330 -6.12 25.27 3.31
CA ALA A 330 -5.36 26.04 2.34
C ALA A 330 -5.37 27.52 2.68
N LEU A 331 -4.38 28.26 2.18
CA LEU A 331 -4.32 29.72 2.34
C LEU A 331 -4.56 30.42 1.00
N PRO A 332 -5.37 31.49 0.95
CA PRO A 332 -5.72 32.15 -0.30
C PRO A 332 -4.49 32.76 -0.97
N THR A 333 -4.54 33.01 -2.27
CA THR A 333 -3.38 33.54 -3.02
C THR A 333 -3.41 35.04 -3.26
N TYR A 334 -4.46 35.73 -2.83
CA TYR A 334 -4.58 37.18 -2.96
C TYR A 334 -3.92 37.93 -1.78
N TYR A 335 -3.77 39.25 -1.90
CA TYR A 335 -3.19 40.10 -0.85
C TYR A 335 -4.09 40.18 0.40
N PRO A 336 -3.57 39.98 1.64
CA PRO A 336 -2.15 39.94 2.01
C PRO A 336 -1.56 38.52 2.10
N PHE A 337 -2.35 37.49 1.81
CA PHE A 337 -1.91 36.11 1.86
C PHE A 337 -0.85 35.79 0.81
N ASN A 338 -0.61 36.63 -0.20
CA ASN A 338 0.55 36.49 -1.08
C ASN A 338 1.90 36.86 -0.43
N ILE A 339 1.92 37.25 0.86
CA ILE A 339 3.13 37.55 1.63
C ILE A 339 3.51 36.34 2.50
N PRO A 340 4.73 35.77 2.35
CA PRO A 340 5.17 34.60 3.13
C PRO A 340 5.02 34.75 4.65
N GLN A 341 5.34 35.92 5.21
CA GLN A 341 5.21 36.19 6.64
C GLN A 341 3.77 36.08 7.13
N VAL A 342 2.80 36.53 6.32
CA VAL A 342 1.37 36.41 6.66
C VAL A 342 0.95 34.95 6.71
N ARG A 343 1.37 34.14 5.72
CA ARG A 343 1.08 32.72 5.69
C ARG A 343 1.75 31.95 6.84
N GLN A 344 3.01 32.26 7.12
CA GLN A 344 3.75 31.70 8.25
C GLN A 344 3.09 32.00 9.59
N ALA A 345 2.40 33.14 9.73
CA ALA A 345 1.67 33.45 10.96
C ALA A 345 0.58 32.40 11.27
N PHE A 346 -0.06 31.81 10.26
CA PHE A 346 -1.12 30.80 10.45
C PHE A 346 -0.60 29.52 11.09
N LEU A 347 0.66 29.13 10.79
CA LEU A 347 1.33 28.03 11.48
C LEU A 347 1.36 28.25 12.99
N TYR A 348 1.40 29.52 13.42
CA TYR A 348 1.50 29.92 14.83
C TYR A 348 0.16 30.20 15.52
N ILE A 349 -0.93 30.27 14.76
CA ILE A 349 -2.28 30.59 15.28
C ILE A 349 -3.08 29.30 15.50
N ILE A 350 -3.01 28.38 14.55
CA ILE A 350 -3.86 27.18 14.50
C ILE A 350 -3.43 26.18 15.58
N ASN A 351 -4.38 25.84 16.45
CA ASN A 351 -4.18 24.84 17.49
C ASN A 351 -4.52 23.45 16.95
N ARG A 352 -3.51 22.78 16.40
CA ARG A 352 -3.62 21.44 15.81
C ARG A 352 -4.13 20.38 16.77
N THR A 353 -3.81 20.49 18.05
CA THR A 353 -4.36 19.58 19.09
C THR A 353 -5.85 19.79 19.26
N ALA A 354 -6.32 21.03 19.25
CA ALA A 354 -7.74 21.34 19.32
C ALA A 354 -8.48 20.93 18.04
N ALA A 355 -7.88 21.10 16.86
CA ALA A 355 -8.44 20.66 15.58
C ALA A 355 -8.57 19.13 15.50
N ALA A 356 -7.60 18.38 16.05
CA ALA A 356 -7.64 16.90 16.09
C ALA A 356 -8.62 16.32 17.12
N ALA A 357 -8.92 17.06 18.19
CA ALA A 357 -9.70 16.58 19.34
C ALA A 357 -11.16 16.12 19.11
N PRO A 358 -11.97 16.73 18.22
CA PRO A 358 -13.43 16.55 18.25
C PRO A 358 -13.90 15.16 17.81
N TRP A 359 -13.09 14.44 17.04
CA TRP A 359 -13.43 13.12 16.50
C TRP A 359 -12.93 11.95 17.34
N SER A 360 -12.81 12.20 18.65
CA SER A 360 -12.15 11.35 19.66
C SER A 360 -10.66 11.17 19.40
N TRP A 361 -9.93 10.71 20.42
CA TRP A 361 -8.67 10.00 20.20
C TRP A 361 -9.04 8.85 19.26
N PRO A 362 -8.80 9.02 17.95
CA PRO A 362 -7.46 8.69 17.54
C PRO A 362 -6.89 9.61 16.40
N ASN A 363 -7.55 10.69 15.94
CA ASN A 363 -6.89 11.67 15.04
C ASN A 363 -5.63 12.23 15.70
N VAL A 364 -4.50 12.16 15.00
CA VAL A 364 -3.20 12.52 15.59
C VAL A 364 -2.79 13.91 15.12
N PRO A 365 -2.59 14.90 16.01
CA PRO A 365 -2.13 16.21 15.58
C PRO A 365 -0.77 16.12 14.89
N VAL A 366 -0.62 16.83 13.76
CA VAL A 366 0.58 16.81 12.93
C VAL A 366 1.32 18.12 13.11
N PHE A 367 2.44 18.09 13.82
CA PHE A 367 3.18 19.32 14.15
C PHE A 367 4.25 19.69 13.14
N ILE A 368 4.50 18.86 12.14
CA ILE A 368 5.25 19.25 10.95
C ILE A 368 4.28 19.90 9.94
N ASN A 369 4.80 20.68 9.00
CA ASN A 369 3.97 21.29 7.95
C ASN A 369 4.59 21.00 6.59
N VAL A 370 4.75 19.72 6.29
CA VAL A 370 5.32 19.17 5.06
C VAL A 370 4.62 17.84 4.79
N PRO A 371 4.44 17.46 3.51
CA PRO A 371 3.72 16.24 3.14
C PRO A 371 4.59 15.00 3.41
N ALA A 372 4.64 14.62 4.69
CA ALA A 372 5.46 13.54 5.23
C ALA A 372 4.74 12.85 6.40
N PRO A 373 5.04 11.58 6.70
CA PRO A 373 4.56 10.91 7.90
C PRO A 373 5.01 11.66 9.17
N ALA A 374 4.09 11.86 10.12
CA ALA A 374 4.41 12.54 11.36
C ALA A 374 5.47 11.74 12.17
N PRO A 375 6.59 12.35 12.60
CA PRO A 375 7.71 11.65 13.22
C PRO A 375 7.36 10.86 14.50
N ASN A 376 6.37 11.35 15.24
CA ASN A 376 5.90 10.76 16.50
C ASN A 376 4.74 9.77 16.31
N THR A 377 4.21 9.66 15.10
CA THR A 377 3.08 8.77 14.77
C THR A 377 3.59 7.53 14.04
N VAL A 378 4.43 7.73 13.02
CA VAL A 378 4.93 6.66 12.15
C VAL A 378 6.44 6.79 11.95
N PRO A 379 7.23 6.57 13.02
CA PRO A 379 8.64 6.91 13.04
C PRO A 379 9.48 6.14 12.01
N GLY A 380 9.12 4.89 11.67
CA GLY A 380 9.83 4.11 10.68
C GLY A 380 9.88 4.79 9.31
N PHE A 381 8.73 5.21 8.77
CA PHE A 381 8.69 5.92 7.49
C PHE A 381 9.34 7.28 7.56
N TRP A 382 9.16 8.03 8.65
CA TRP A 382 9.89 9.29 8.84
C TRP A 382 11.41 9.09 8.75
N LEU A 383 11.95 8.01 9.30
CA LEU A 383 13.40 7.74 9.30
C LEU A 383 13.97 7.38 7.93
N THR A 384 13.13 6.99 6.95
CA THR A 384 13.56 6.75 5.57
C THR A 384 14.03 8.03 4.86
N PHE A 385 13.58 9.20 5.31
CA PHE A 385 14.01 10.47 4.75
C PHE A 385 15.50 10.73 5.02
N PRO A 386 16.26 11.17 4.01
CA PRO A 386 17.64 11.61 4.18
C PRO A 386 17.78 12.64 5.31
N ALA A 387 18.88 12.54 6.07
CA ALA A 387 19.09 13.36 7.26
C ALA A 387 19.07 14.87 6.98
N ASP A 388 19.53 15.28 5.79
CA ASP A 388 19.53 16.68 5.38
C ASP A 388 18.12 17.21 5.06
N ILE A 389 17.23 16.38 4.50
CA ILE A 389 15.80 16.71 4.36
C ILE A 389 15.16 16.80 5.74
N ARG A 390 15.34 15.81 6.62
CA ARG A 390 14.76 15.84 7.98
C ARG A 390 15.23 17.04 8.79
N SER A 391 16.51 17.42 8.67
CA SER A 391 17.11 18.51 9.44
C SER A 391 16.52 19.89 9.15
N MET A 392 15.86 20.05 8.00
CA MET A 392 15.26 21.32 7.62
C MET A 392 13.79 21.42 8.02
N VAL A 393 13.15 20.31 8.42
CA VAL A 393 11.73 20.29 8.81
C VAL A 393 11.60 20.72 10.27
N VAL A 394 10.75 21.70 10.51
CA VAL A 394 10.44 22.19 11.86
C VAL A 394 9.20 21.50 12.41
N ASN A 395 9.32 21.06 13.67
CA ASN A 395 8.19 20.63 14.48
C ASN A 395 7.67 21.83 15.29
N PHE A 396 6.49 22.33 14.92
CA PHE A 396 5.90 23.55 15.47
C PHE A 396 5.27 23.30 16.85
N THR A 397 5.55 24.19 17.81
CA THR A 397 4.93 24.16 19.15
C THR A 397 3.84 25.21 19.21
N GLU A 398 2.59 24.78 19.05
CA GLU A 398 1.45 25.68 18.84
C GLU A 398 0.35 25.59 19.90
N PRO A 399 -0.36 26.70 20.16
CA PRO A 399 -0.25 28.02 19.50
C PRO A 399 0.84 28.93 20.08
N ASN A 400 1.49 29.74 19.23
CA ASN A 400 2.39 30.84 19.61
C ASN A 400 1.91 32.18 19.03
N LEU A 401 0.88 32.73 19.67
CA LEU A 401 0.22 33.96 19.22
C LEU A 401 1.17 35.16 19.16
N THR A 402 2.17 35.25 20.05
CA THR A 402 3.16 36.34 20.02
C THR A 402 3.99 36.30 18.74
N LYS A 403 4.42 35.12 18.30
CA LYS A 403 5.16 34.97 17.06
C LYS A 403 4.27 35.29 15.84
N ALA A 404 3.02 34.85 15.86
CA ALA A 404 2.04 35.19 14.83
C ALA A 404 1.86 36.71 14.70
N MET A 405 1.68 37.43 15.82
CA MET A 405 1.56 38.89 15.84
C MET A 405 2.79 39.56 15.20
N GLN A 406 4.00 39.15 15.62
CA GLN A 406 5.24 39.70 15.06
C GLN A 406 5.34 39.51 13.54
N LEU A 407 4.91 38.36 13.03
CA LEU A 407 4.92 38.07 11.60
C LEU A 407 3.92 38.97 10.85
N LEU A 408 2.69 39.11 11.34
CA LEU A 408 1.67 39.98 10.73
C LEU A 408 2.10 41.46 10.76
N GLU A 409 2.63 41.93 11.89
CA GLU A 409 3.17 43.29 12.03
C GLU A 409 4.33 43.54 11.06
N SER A 410 5.24 42.56 10.91
CA SER A 410 6.36 42.65 9.96
C SER A 410 5.90 42.72 8.50
N ALA A 411 4.71 42.20 8.19
CA ALA A 411 4.07 42.29 6.89
C ALA A 411 3.26 43.59 6.71
N GLY A 412 3.23 44.47 7.72
CA GLY A 412 2.56 45.76 7.70
C GLY A 412 1.09 45.74 8.14
N LEU A 413 0.58 44.61 8.63
CA LEU A 413 -0.77 44.55 9.19
C LEU A 413 -0.80 45.23 10.56
N ILE A 414 -1.95 45.81 10.90
CA ILE A 414 -2.12 46.63 12.09
C ILE A 414 -3.26 46.07 12.94
N TYR A 415 -2.97 45.75 14.20
CA TYR A 415 -3.99 45.30 15.16
C TYR A 415 -4.65 46.49 15.86
N LYS A 416 -5.96 46.65 15.74
CA LYS A 416 -6.75 47.71 16.39
C LYS A 416 -8.10 47.18 16.83
N SER A 417 -8.55 47.54 18.03
CA SER A 417 -9.90 47.22 18.53
C SER A 417 -10.30 45.74 18.42
N GLY A 418 -9.36 44.82 18.64
CA GLY A 418 -9.63 43.38 18.58
C GLY A 418 -9.51 42.74 17.20
N GLN A 419 -9.16 43.49 16.15
CA GLN A 419 -9.12 43.01 14.77
C GLN A 419 -7.86 43.46 14.02
N TRP A 420 -7.40 42.61 13.10
CA TRP A 420 -6.32 42.93 12.16
C TRP A 420 -6.83 43.71 10.96
N TYR A 421 -6.06 44.71 10.55
CA TYR A 421 -6.32 45.55 9.40
C TYR A 421 -5.15 45.52 8.44
N LEU A 422 -5.46 45.56 7.15
CA LEU A 422 -4.50 45.85 6.09
C LEU A 422 -3.98 47.28 6.22
N PRO A 423 -2.81 47.63 5.64
CA PRO A 423 -2.26 48.98 5.66
C PRO A 423 -3.23 50.06 5.13
N ASN A 424 -4.14 49.68 4.22
CA ASN A 424 -5.16 50.57 3.66
C ASN A 424 -6.38 50.79 4.59
N GLY A 425 -6.42 50.15 5.77
CA GLY A 425 -7.51 50.26 6.73
C GLY A 425 -8.69 49.29 6.49
N THR A 426 -8.61 48.39 5.51
CA THR A 426 -9.59 47.32 5.33
C THR A 426 -9.40 46.25 6.41
N PRO A 427 -10.47 45.79 7.10
CA PRO A 427 -10.37 44.68 8.05
C PRO A 427 -9.99 43.38 7.34
N LEU A 428 -9.10 42.59 7.95
CA LEU A 428 -8.77 41.25 7.47
C LEU A 428 -9.89 40.27 7.86
N THR A 429 -10.36 39.51 6.87
CA THR A 429 -11.39 38.47 7.00
C THR A 429 -11.01 37.24 6.19
N LEU A 430 -11.60 36.08 6.50
CA LEU A 430 -11.36 34.83 5.80
C LEU A 430 -12.64 33.99 5.70
N THR A 431 -12.83 33.27 4.60
CA THR A 431 -13.84 32.22 4.48
C THR A 431 -13.17 30.86 4.28
N ILE A 432 -13.59 29.86 5.04
CA ILE A 432 -13.20 28.45 4.87
C ILE A 432 -14.31 27.72 4.14
N TYR A 433 -14.02 27.27 2.93
CA TYR A 433 -14.91 26.47 2.12
C TYR A 433 -14.62 24.98 2.31
N ALA A 434 -15.69 24.21 2.46
CA ALA A 434 -15.65 22.76 2.53
C ALA A 434 -16.66 22.16 1.56
N SER A 435 -16.41 20.96 1.05
CA SER A 435 -17.46 20.17 0.40
C SER A 435 -18.54 19.77 1.42
N SER A 436 -19.81 19.77 1.03
CA SER A 436 -20.91 19.25 1.85
C SER A 436 -20.86 17.73 2.01
N THR A 437 -20.06 17.06 1.18
CA THR A 437 -19.78 15.61 1.27
C THR A 437 -18.45 15.33 1.97
N ALA A 438 -17.72 16.36 2.41
CA ALA A 438 -16.51 16.19 3.21
C ALA A 438 -16.82 15.44 4.50
N HIS A 439 -15.80 14.76 5.05
CA HIS A 439 -15.99 14.08 6.31
C HIS A 439 -16.35 15.09 7.41
N PRO A 440 -17.33 14.78 8.28
CA PRO A 440 -17.76 15.72 9.31
C PRO A 440 -16.63 16.15 10.27
N ALA A 441 -15.56 15.35 10.41
CA ALA A 441 -14.36 15.75 11.16
C ALA A 441 -13.64 16.96 10.60
N TRP A 442 -13.58 17.07 9.27
CA TRP A 442 -12.88 18.17 8.62
C TRP A 442 -13.65 19.47 8.79
N ILE A 443 -14.98 19.40 8.65
CA ILE A 443 -15.88 20.56 8.86
C ILE A 443 -15.82 21.05 10.32
N GLU A 444 -15.74 20.12 11.27
CA GLU A 444 -15.61 20.46 12.69
C GLU A 444 -14.23 21.06 13.03
N ALA A 445 -13.14 20.48 12.51
CA ALA A 445 -11.80 21.05 12.64
C ALA A 445 -11.73 22.47 12.05
N ALA A 446 -12.23 22.66 10.83
CA ALA A 446 -12.33 23.98 10.19
C ALA A 446 -13.14 24.99 11.02
N SER A 447 -14.18 24.54 11.73
CA SER A 447 -14.96 25.39 12.63
C SER A 447 -14.16 25.82 13.86
N ILE A 448 -13.38 24.92 14.45
CA ILE A 448 -12.46 25.23 15.56
C ILE A 448 -11.38 26.21 15.14
N ASP A 449 -10.84 26.05 13.94
CA ASP A 449 -9.84 26.98 13.41
C ASP A 449 -10.44 28.35 13.11
N ALA A 450 -11.66 28.40 12.57
CA ALA A 450 -12.38 29.65 12.36
C ALA A 450 -12.61 30.40 13.68
N GLU A 451 -12.93 29.69 14.76
CA GLU A 451 -13.05 30.26 16.11
C GLU A 451 -11.70 30.78 16.63
N ALA A 452 -10.62 30.00 16.49
CA ALA A 452 -9.28 30.39 16.91
C ALA A 452 -8.77 31.63 16.15
N LEU A 453 -8.94 31.65 14.83
CA LEU A 453 -8.60 32.80 13.97
C LEU A 453 -9.42 34.03 14.34
N THR A 454 -10.72 33.87 14.58
CA THR A 454 -11.59 34.98 14.99
C THR A 454 -11.18 35.51 16.36
N GLY A 455 -10.86 34.64 17.32
CA GLY A 455 -10.34 35.02 18.63
C GLY A 455 -8.99 35.76 18.56
N PHE A 456 -8.16 35.44 17.56
CA PHE A 456 -6.91 36.15 17.27
C PHE A 456 -7.11 37.49 16.53
N GLY A 457 -8.33 37.79 16.08
CA GLY A 457 -8.70 39.03 15.41
C GLY A 457 -8.75 38.95 13.88
N ILE A 458 -8.81 37.75 13.30
CA ILE A 458 -9.07 37.50 11.88
C ILE A 458 -10.47 36.91 11.77
N LYS A 459 -11.47 37.74 11.47
CA LYS A 459 -12.86 37.28 11.41
C LYS A 459 -13.01 36.20 10.33
N THR A 460 -13.34 34.99 10.75
CA THR A 460 -13.36 33.81 9.89
C THR A 460 -14.72 33.09 9.94
N THR A 461 -15.20 32.61 8.80
CA THR A 461 -16.48 31.86 8.68
C THR A 461 -16.30 30.59 7.88
N VAL A 462 -17.04 29.52 8.22
CA VAL A 462 -17.05 28.26 7.46
C VAL A 462 -18.30 28.19 6.58
N VAL A 463 -18.14 27.79 5.31
CA VAL A 463 -19.21 27.63 4.31
C VAL A 463 -19.07 26.28 3.62
N THR A 464 -20.15 25.49 3.59
CA THR A 464 -20.19 24.23 2.84
C THR A 464 -20.81 24.45 1.45
N ILE A 465 -20.16 23.93 0.40
CA ILE A 465 -20.63 23.94 -1.00
C ILE A 465 -21.01 22.50 -1.40
N GLU A 466 -22.01 22.31 -2.27
CA GLU A 466 -22.34 20.99 -2.80
C GLU A 466 -21.12 20.30 -3.43
N GLY A 467 -20.92 19.00 -3.18
CA GLY A 467 -19.65 18.32 -3.47
C GLY A 467 -19.18 18.40 -4.92
N SER A 468 -20.06 18.21 -5.91
CA SER A 468 -19.66 18.32 -7.33
C SER A 468 -19.29 19.76 -7.73
N THR A 469 -19.98 20.73 -7.15
CA THR A 469 -19.71 22.16 -7.35
C THR A 469 -18.38 22.54 -6.69
N TYR A 470 -18.12 22.07 -5.47
CA TYR A 470 -16.85 22.29 -4.77
C TYR A 470 -15.65 21.80 -5.58
N SER A 471 -15.68 20.53 -6.03
CA SER A 471 -14.59 19.97 -6.85
C SER A 471 -14.40 20.76 -8.15
N SER A 472 -15.50 21.12 -8.83
CA SER A 472 -15.42 21.90 -10.07
C SER A 472 -14.81 23.29 -9.85
N GLU A 473 -15.20 23.99 -8.77
CA GLU A 473 -14.68 25.32 -8.46
C GLU A 473 -13.23 25.29 -7.99
N LEU A 474 -12.81 24.25 -7.27
CA LEU A 474 -11.42 24.05 -6.84
C LEU A 474 -10.50 23.83 -8.04
N ASP A 475 -10.81 22.83 -8.88
CA ASP A 475 -9.96 22.43 -10.02
C ASP A 475 -9.91 23.49 -11.12
N SER A 476 -10.99 24.28 -11.27
CA SER A 476 -11.05 25.38 -12.24
C SER A 476 -10.51 26.71 -11.70
N CYS A 477 -9.92 26.72 -10.50
CA CYS A 477 -9.37 27.92 -9.85
C CYS A 477 -10.40 29.03 -9.61
N GLN A 478 -11.65 28.65 -9.33
CA GLN A 478 -12.78 29.55 -9.08
C GLN A 478 -13.15 29.65 -7.59
N LEU A 479 -12.62 28.77 -6.74
CA LEU A 479 -12.84 28.84 -5.30
C LEU A 479 -12.18 30.12 -4.71
N PRO A 480 -12.95 31.03 -4.08
CA PRO A 480 -12.49 32.40 -3.85
C PRO A 480 -11.58 32.60 -2.63
N ASP A 481 -11.64 31.72 -1.62
CA ASP A 481 -10.81 31.81 -0.40
C ASP A 481 -10.07 30.49 -0.11
N THR A 482 -10.30 29.87 1.05
CA THR A 482 -9.59 28.69 1.54
C THR A 482 -10.42 27.44 1.30
N GLY A 483 -9.77 26.34 0.93
CA GLY A 483 -10.36 25.01 0.95
C GLY A 483 -9.89 24.27 2.20
N THR A 484 -10.77 23.50 2.83
CA THR A 484 -10.41 22.43 3.77
C THR A 484 -10.50 21.10 3.06
N ASP A 485 -9.36 20.43 2.95
CA ASP A 485 -9.19 19.21 2.17
C ASP A 485 -7.82 18.58 2.49
N TRP A 486 -7.53 17.45 1.85
CA TRP A 486 -6.24 16.78 1.98
C TRP A 486 -5.09 17.68 1.53
N PHE A 487 -4.13 17.87 2.43
CA PHE A 487 -2.82 18.47 2.15
C PHE A 487 -1.78 17.43 1.78
N PHE A 488 -2.04 16.20 2.18
CA PHE A 488 -1.26 15.03 1.87
C PHE A 488 -2.21 13.84 1.92
N ALA A 489 -2.71 13.32 0.79
CA ALA A 489 -3.38 12.02 0.80
C ALA A 489 -2.28 10.95 0.92
N GLY A 490 -2.12 10.42 2.13
CA GLY A 490 -1.08 9.49 2.53
C GLY A 490 -1.41 8.04 2.21
N SER A 491 -2.22 7.83 1.17
CA SER A 491 -2.58 6.50 0.75
C SER A 491 -1.38 5.72 0.16
N ASN A 492 -0.25 6.41 -0.07
CA ASN A 492 1.10 5.86 -0.21
C ASN A 492 1.75 5.58 1.16
N LYS A 493 1.53 4.37 1.70
CA LYS A 493 1.99 3.98 3.04
C LYS A 493 3.47 3.60 3.14
N GLY A 494 4.33 4.28 2.40
CA GLY A 494 5.76 3.97 2.38
C GLY A 494 6.66 5.08 2.89
N GLY A 495 7.95 4.84 2.76
CA GLY A 495 8.98 5.81 3.05
C GLY A 495 9.12 6.85 1.93
N VAL A 496 10.13 7.70 2.06
CA VAL A 496 10.45 8.77 1.11
C VAL A 496 10.53 8.28 -0.34
N ASN A 497 10.90 7.02 -0.57
CA ASN A 497 11.07 6.47 -1.90
C ASN A 497 9.79 5.94 -2.52
N GLU A 498 8.72 5.84 -1.74
CA GLU A 498 7.40 5.39 -2.17
C GLU A 498 6.41 6.57 -2.19
N LEU A 499 6.80 7.69 -1.57
CA LEU A 499 6.06 8.95 -1.67
C LEU A 499 5.99 9.54 -3.08
N TRP A 500 6.72 8.98 -4.06
CA TRP A 500 6.60 9.42 -5.44
C TRP A 500 5.18 9.31 -5.98
N ILE A 501 4.37 8.34 -5.53
CA ILE A 501 2.97 8.18 -5.98
C ILE A 501 2.17 9.46 -5.70
N TYR A 502 2.40 10.04 -4.52
CA TYR A 502 1.80 11.31 -4.14
C TYR A 502 2.39 12.48 -4.93
N TYR A 503 3.72 12.53 -5.12
CA TYR A 503 4.34 13.68 -5.79
C TYR A 503 4.10 13.71 -7.31
N ASP A 504 4.05 12.56 -7.97
CA ASP A 504 3.78 12.40 -9.41
C ASP A 504 2.41 12.96 -9.77
N ASP A 505 1.45 12.87 -8.83
CA ASP A 505 0.07 13.32 -9.01
C ASP A 505 -0.42 14.25 -7.88
N ALA A 506 0.44 15.18 -7.47
CA ALA A 506 0.22 16.02 -6.28
C ALA A 506 -1.05 16.89 -6.33
N LEU A 507 -1.53 17.23 -7.52
CA LEU A 507 -2.77 18.01 -7.68
C LEU A 507 -4.00 17.19 -7.31
N TYR A 508 -4.06 15.93 -7.72
CA TYR A 508 -5.18 15.05 -7.44
C TYR A 508 -5.11 14.45 -6.04
N THR A 509 -3.89 14.17 -5.55
CA THR A 509 -3.66 13.57 -4.23
C THR A 509 -3.57 14.60 -3.09
N ALA A 510 -3.51 15.89 -3.39
CA ALA A 510 -3.66 16.95 -2.38
C ALA A 510 -4.46 18.14 -2.92
N PRO A 511 -5.80 18.02 -2.96
CA PRO A 511 -6.65 19.09 -3.46
C PRO A 511 -6.49 20.40 -2.66
N GLY A 512 -6.09 20.32 -1.39
CA GLY A 512 -5.75 21.50 -0.58
C GLY A 512 -4.63 22.37 -1.18
N LEU A 513 -3.80 21.82 -2.09
CA LEU A 513 -2.75 22.57 -2.77
C LEU A 513 -3.23 23.34 -4.01
N PHE A 514 -4.41 23.06 -4.57
CA PHE A 514 -4.92 23.71 -5.79
C PHE A 514 -4.81 25.24 -5.77
N PRO A 515 -5.18 25.96 -4.69
CA PRO A 515 -5.04 27.41 -4.64
C PRO A 515 -3.62 27.88 -4.98
N SER A 516 -2.58 27.17 -4.55
CA SER A 516 -1.19 27.51 -4.86
C SER A 516 -0.82 27.28 -6.33
N TYR A 517 -1.40 26.27 -6.97
CA TYR A 517 -1.25 26.02 -8.40
C TYR A 517 -2.13 26.94 -9.25
N CYS A 518 -3.09 27.64 -8.67
CA CYS A 518 -3.89 28.65 -9.37
C CYS A 518 -3.19 30.02 -9.49
N VAL A 519 -1.99 30.19 -8.92
CA VAL A 519 -1.22 31.44 -9.04
C VAL A 519 -0.84 31.68 -10.50
N PRO A 520 -1.05 32.89 -11.07
CA PRO A 520 -0.65 33.19 -12.44
C PRO A 520 0.82 32.85 -12.72
N GLY A 521 1.07 32.02 -13.73
CA GLY A 521 2.42 31.53 -14.08
C GLY A 521 3.00 30.49 -13.12
N HIS A 522 2.19 29.95 -12.20
CA HIS A 522 2.52 28.87 -11.26
C HIS A 522 3.81 29.08 -10.47
N THR A 523 4.14 30.36 -10.25
CA THR A 523 5.41 30.78 -9.68
C THR A 523 5.16 31.45 -8.34
N THR A 524 5.69 30.86 -7.26
CA THR A 524 5.47 31.35 -5.90
C THR A 524 6.80 31.69 -5.20
N PRO A 525 6.80 32.64 -4.24
CA PRO A 525 7.95 32.93 -3.40
C PRO A 525 8.59 31.69 -2.78
N PHE A 526 9.92 31.68 -2.72
CA PHE A 526 10.69 30.51 -2.30
C PHE A 526 11.97 30.88 -1.55
N ALA A 527 12.28 30.11 -0.51
CA ALA A 527 13.60 30.03 0.10
C ALA A 527 13.74 28.72 0.91
N TYR A 528 14.98 28.26 1.10
CA TYR A 528 15.32 27.16 2.01
C TYR A 528 15.45 27.67 3.45
N PRO A 529 14.92 26.95 4.45
CA PRO A 529 15.04 27.34 5.84
C PRO A 529 16.44 27.07 6.39
N ILE A 530 16.89 27.95 7.29
CA ILE A 530 18.03 27.69 8.19
C ILE A 530 17.42 27.31 9.53
N VAL A 531 17.52 26.03 9.89
CA VAL A 531 16.95 25.49 11.13
C VAL A 531 18.04 25.29 12.18
N GLN A 532 17.82 25.86 13.37
CA GLN A 532 18.67 25.66 14.54
C GLN A 532 17.77 25.42 15.74
N SER A 533 18.08 24.37 16.52
CA SER A 533 17.30 24.00 17.71
C SER A 533 15.79 23.90 17.44
N ASN A 534 15.42 23.29 16.31
CA ASN A 534 14.03 23.11 15.87
C ASN A 534 13.26 24.45 15.66
N GLN A 535 13.97 25.51 15.27
CA GLN A 535 13.38 26.80 14.91
C GLN A 535 14.01 27.34 13.63
N ILE A 536 13.19 28.01 12.80
CA ILE A 536 13.68 28.73 11.63
C ILE A 536 14.34 30.03 12.09
N THR A 537 15.67 30.10 11.95
CA THR A 537 16.47 31.29 12.32
C THR A 537 16.81 32.19 11.13
N GLY A 538 16.55 31.72 9.90
CA GLY A 538 16.80 32.48 8.69
C GLY A 538 16.42 31.71 7.43
N TRP A 539 16.70 32.32 6.29
CA TRP A 539 16.37 31.79 4.97
C TRP A 539 17.55 31.98 4.02
N TYR A 540 17.74 31.04 3.10
CA TYR A 540 18.69 31.19 1.99
C TYR A 540 18.07 30.73 0.67
N CYS A 541 18.55 31.23 -0.46
CA CYS A 541 18.14 30.76 -1.78
C CYS A 541 19.32 30.15 -2.53
N LYS A 542 19.11 28.95 -3.07
CA LYS A 542 20.03 28.25 -3.98
C LYS A 542 19.26 27.90 -5.25
N PRO A 543 19.73 28.29 -6.45
CA PRO A 543 19.08 27.90 -7.69
C PRO A 543 19.02 26.37 -7.83
N LEU A 544 17.94 25.86 -8.43
CA LEU A 544 17.76 24.44 -8.71
C LEU A 544 17.38 24.27 -10.17
N THR A 545 18.23 23.57 -10.91
CA THR A 545 18.01 23.17 -12.31
C THR A 545 18.23 21.67 -12.45
N THR A 546 17.43 20.99 -13.27
CA THR A 546 17.56 19.56 -13.53
C THR A 546 18.00 19.30 -14.98
N ASN A 547 18.39 18.07 -15.29
CA ASN A 547 18.63 17.62 -16.68
C ASN A 547 17.51 16.67 -17.15
N LEU A 548 16.35 16.73 -16.50
CA LEU A 548 15.19 15.90 -16.81
C LEU A 548 14.50 16.45 -18.07
N PRO A 549 13.70 15.63 -18.79
CA PRO A 549 13.02 16.06 -20.02
C PRO A 549 11.81 16.98 -19.71
N ILE A 550 12.06 18.13 -19.10
CA ILE A 550 11.03 19.09 -18.66
C ILE A 550 11.21 20.45 -19.36
N PRO A 551 10.17 21.30 -19.43
CA PRO A 551 10.30 22.65 -19.99
C PRO A 551 11.33 23.49 -19.22
N ASN A 552 12.31 24.07 -19.95
CA ASN A 552 13.33 25.03 -19.48
C ASN A 552 14.25 24.61 -18.29
N ASN A 553 14.11 23.38 -17.79
CA ASN A 553 14.96 22.74 -16.76
C ASN A 553 15.10 23.48 -15.43
N THR A 554 14.42 24.61 -15.22
CA THR A 554 14.61 25.48 -14.05
C THR A 554 13.45 25.32 -13.08
N ILE A 555 13.77 24.92 -11.85
CA ILE A 555 12.79 24.71 -10.77
C ILE A 555 12.76 25.91 -9.84
N VAL A 556 13.95 26.34 -9.38
CA VAL A 556 14.10 27.46 -8.44
C VAL A 556 15.01 28.52 -9.06
N THR A 557 14.53 29.75 -9.09
CA THR A 557 15.29 30.94 -9.49
C THR A 557 15.49 31.84 -8.29
N CYS A 558 16.74 32.22 -8.00
CA CYS A 558 17.04 33.14 -6.89
C CYS A 558 17.14 34.59 -7.37
N VAL A 559 16.46 35.48 -6.67
CA VAL A 559 16.56 36.93 -6.87
C VAL A 559 17.75 37.48 -6.08
N ASN A 560 17.97 36.96 -4.88
CA ASN A 560 19.13 37.26 -4.03
C ASN A 560 19.47 36.05 -3.14
N SER A 561 20.37 36.21 -2.17
CA SER A 561 20.85 35.11 -1.32
C SER A 561 19.81 34.55 -0.35
N THR A 562 18.67 35.22 -0.14
CA THR A 562 17.64 34.82 0.84
C THR A 562 16.24 34.73 0.25
N TYR A 563 16.06 35.01 -1.04
CA TYR A 563 14.75 35.09 -1.70
C TYR A 563 14.84 34.66 -3.16
N GLY A 564 13.85 33.87 -3.59
CA GLY A 564 13.67 33.44 -4.95
C GLY A 564 12.23 33.06 -5.24
N TYR A 565 12.05 32.32 -6.32
CA TYR A 565 10.78 31.77 -6.75
C TYR A 565 10.94 30.30 -7.16
N ILE A 566 9.91 29.51 -6.89
CA ILE A 566 9.76 28.14 -7.39
C ILE A 566 8.70 28.11 -8.48
N ASN A 567 8.95 27.39 -9.57
CA ASN A 567 7.97 27.09 -10.61
C ASN A 567 7.36 25.71 -10.33
N LEU A 568 6.09 25.70 -9.91
CA LEU A 568 5.41 24.48 -9.47
C LEU A 568 5.05 23.54 -10.64
N SER A 569 4.79 24.07 -11.83
CA SER A 569 4.55 23.25 -13.04
C SER A 569 5.82 22.49 -13.44
N ASN A 570 6.96 23.17 -13.43
CA ASN A 570 8.25 22.54 -13.71
C ASN A 570 8.65 21.57 -12.61
N TRP A 571 8.37 21.88 -11.34
CA TRP A 571 8.59 20.96 -10.24
C TRP A 571 7.78 19.67 -10.41
N LEU A 572 6.49 19.77 -10.73
CA LEU A 572 5.60 18.63 -10.96
C LEU A 572 6.11 17.75 -12.11
N ALA A 573 6.44 18.35 -13.25
CA ALA A 573 7.04 17.63 -14.38
C ALA A 573 8.40 16.98 -14.01
N ALA A 574 9.20 17.64 -13.16
CA ALA A 574 10.49 17.13 -12.75
C ALA A 574 10.37 15.95 -11.79
N ILE A 575 9.46 16.01 -10.82
CA ILE A 575 9.32 14.93 -9.84
C ILE A 575 8.74 13.67 -10.49
N ALA A 576 7.80 13.81 -11.43
CA ALA A 576 7.27 12.72 -12.25
C ALA A 576 8.35 12.01 -13.09
N ALA A 577 9.32 12.79 -13.61
CA ALA A 577 10.43 12.27 -14.41
C ALA A 577 11.62 11.77 -13.58
N ALA A 578 11.66 12.03 -12.27
CA ALA A 578 12.77 11.68 -11.41
C ALA A 578 12.59 10.28 -10.82
N ALA A 579 13.53 9.38 -11.09
CA ALA A 579 13.52 8.06 -10.49
C ALA A 579 13.60 8.15 -8.94
N PRO A 580 12.66 7.53 -8.20
CA PRO A 580 12.71 7.50 -6.74
C PRO A 580 14.03 6.93 -6.21
N GLY A 581 14.49 7.41 -5.06
CA GLY A 581 15.77 7.00 -4.48
C GLY A 581 17.02 7.67 -5.08
N THR A 582 16.89 8.47 -6.13
CA THR A 582 18.03 9.20 -6.73
C THR A 582 18.29 10.54 -6.04
N SER A 583 19.51 11.07 -6.19
CA SER A 583 19.84 12.41 -5.67
C SER A 583 18.97 13.51 -6.27
N THR A 584 18.58 13.38 -7.54
CA THR A 584 17.69 14.35 -8.21
C THR A 584 16.31 14.35 -7.57
N TYR A 585 15.74 13.16 -7.32
CA TYR A 585 14.47 13.00 -6.62
C TYR A 585 14.53 13.63 -5.23
N TYR A 586 15.57 13.34 -4.44
CA TYR A 586 15.72 13.93 -3.11
C TYR A 586 15.89 15.45 -3.11
N GLU A 587 16.62 16.04 -4.06
CA GLU A 587 16.71 17.51 -4.18
C GLU A 587 15.36 18.15 -4.54
N LEU A 588 14.52 17.47 -5.34
CA LEU A 588 13.17 17.94 -5.66
C LEU A 588 12.22 17.85 -4.45
N VAL A 589 12.25 16.74 -3.69
CA VAL A 589 11.52 16.61 -2.41
C VAL A 589 11.97 17.69 -1.43
N LYS A 590 13.28 17.94 -1.36
CA LYS A 590 13.87 18.97 -0.51
C LYS A 590 13.38 20.37 -0.86
N ALA A 591 13.32 20.69 -2.16
CA ALA A 591 12.75 21.94 -2.63
C ALA A 591 11.25 22.04 -2.26
N PHE A 592 10.48 20.98 -2.43
CA PHE A 592 9.06 20.99 -2.10
C PHE A 592 8.80 21.24 -0.61
N TYR A 593 9.57 20.61 0.27
CA TYR A 593 9.45 20.78 1.72
C TYR A 593 9.92 22.16 2.18
N ALA A 594 10.93 22.73 1.52
CA ALA A 594 11.32 24.12 1.72
C ALA A 594 10.21 25.10 1.31
N TRP A 595 9.51 24.81 0.20
CA TRP A 595 8.36 25.58 -0.24
C TRP A 595 7.21 25.52 0.78
N PHE A 596 6.90 24.34 1.31
CA PHE A 596 5.90 24.16 2.36
C PHE A 596 6.20 24.98 3.63
N GLN A 597 7.47 25.15 3.99
CA GLN A 597 7.86 25.96 5.15
C GLN A 597 7.95 27.45 4.85
N TYR A 598 8.42 27.83 3.66
CA TYR A 598 8.59 29.24 3.29
C TYR A 598 7.28 29.87 2.85
N TRP A 599 6.65 29.27 1.84
CA TRP A 599 5.40 29.75 1.29
C TRP A 599 4.23 29.38 2.19
N VAL A 600 4.17 28.18 2.76
CA VAL A 600 3.02 27.70 3.54
C VAL A 600 1.76 27.70 2.66
N PRO A 601 1.61 26.71 1.76
CA PRO A 601 0.43 26.62 0.90
C PRO A 601 -0.87 26.46 1.71
N GLY A 602 -0.74 25.86 2.89
CA GLY A 602 -1.77 25.72 3.90
C GLY A 602 -1.17 25.27 5.22
N VAL A 603 -2.04 25.07 6.20
CA VAL A 603 -1.68 24.53 7.51
C VAL A 603 -2.21 23.12 7.63
N GLU A 604 -1.29 22.17 7.68
CA GLU A 604 -1.55 20.77 8.04
C GLU A 604 -1.96 20.69 9.51
N GLN A 605 -2.99 19.90 9.82
CA GLN A 605 -3.63 19.92 11.14
C GLN A 605 -3.50 18.59 11.87
N PHE A 606 -4.00 17.52 11.25
CA PHE A 606 -4.04 16.20 11.85
C PHE A 606 -3.96 15.12 10.79
N GLN A 607 -3.44 13.99 11.22
CA GLN A 607 -3.36 12.77 10.47
C GLN A 607 -4.64 11.96 10.71
N SER A 608 -5.27 11.51 9.63
CA SER A 608 -6.45 10.65 9.67
C SER A 608 -6.08 9.26 10.17
N LEU A 609 -7.08 8.43 10.44
CA LEU A 609 -6.88 7.04 10.77
C LEU A 609 -7.83 6.16 10.03
N ILE A 610 -7.35 4.95 9.77
CA ILE A 610 -8.19 3.88 9.26
C ILE A 610 -8.59 2.98 10.41
N ALA A 611 -9.86 2.60 10.38
CA ALA A 611 -10.46 1.77 11.41
C ALA A 611 -11.21 0.60 10.80
N TYR A 612 -11.15 -0.53 11.50
CA TYR A 612 -11.84 -1.74 11.11
C TYR A 612 -12.56 -2.29 12.32
N ALA A 613 -13.79 -2.76 12.11
CA ALA A 613 -14.52 -3.51 13.11
C ALA A 613 -14.68 -4.96 12.68
N PHE A 614 -14.15 -5.87 13.51
CA PHE A 614 -14.23 -7.31 13.30
C PHE A 614 -15.01 -7.96 14.44
N PRO A 615 -15.88 -8.95 14.17
CA PRO A 615 -16.40 -9.81 15.23
C PRO A 615 -15.26 -10.63 15.84
N GLU A 616 -15.00 -10.47 17.15
CA GLU A 616 -13.85 -11.12 17.85
C GLU A 616 -13.84 -12.64 17.67
N LYS A 617 -15.02 -13.25 17.63
CA LYS A 617 -15.19 -14.69 17.44
C LYS A 617 -14.78 -15.21 16.05
N MET A 618 -14.54 -14.33 15.08
CA MET A 618 -14.27 -14.69 13.68
C MET A 618 -12.85 -14.34 13.22
N VAL A 619 -12.21 -13.32 13.83
CA VAL A 619 -10.91 -12.81 13.41
C VAL A 619 -10.09 -12.40 14.63
N ASP A 620 -8.82 -12.82 14.68
CA ASP A 620 -7.82 -12.48 15.70
C ASP A 620 -6.66 -11.68 15.08
N PRO A 621 -6.78 -10.35 14.99
CA PRO A 621 -5.74 -9.48 14.46
C PRO A 621 -4.68 -9.07 15.49
N GLU A 622 -4.90 -9.37 16.78
CA GLU A 622 -4.21 -8.71 17.89
C GLU A 622 -2.74 -9.16 18.02
N TRP A 623 -2.39 -10.36 17.56
CA TRP A 623 -1.00 -10.80 17.54
C TRP A 623 -0.13 -9.93 16.64
N VAL A 624 -0.64 -9.44 15.50
CA VAL A 624 0.10 -8.54 14.60
C VAL A 624 0.32 -7.20 15.30
N VAL A 625 -0.72 -6.62 15.90
CA VAL A 625 -0.61 -5.35 16.64
C VAL A 625 0.37 -5.46 17.81
N THR A 626 0.38 -6.61 18.49
CA THR A 626 1.23 -6.86 19.65
C THR A 626 2.69 -7.09 19.26
N CYS A 627 2.95 -7.88 18.21
CA CYS A 627 4.29 -8.32 17.86
C CYS A 627 4.94 -7.54 16.71
N ILE A 628 4.15 -6.91 15.85
CA ILE A 628 4.56 -6.12 14.68
C ILE A 628 3.95 -4.73 14.83
N ASN A 629 4.39 -4.01 15.86
CA ASN A 629 3.83 -2.71 16.21
C ASN A 629 4.36 -1.61 15.27
N TYR A 630 3.46 -0.89 14.59
CA TYR A 630 3.81 0.18 13.65
C TYR A 630 4.65 1.32 14.26
N SER A 631 4.54 1.54 15.58
CA SER A 631 5.32 2.56 16.29
C SER A 631 6.77 2.14 16.53
N ASN A 632 7.11 0.85 16.39
CA ASN A 632 8.49 0.39 16.37
C ASN A 632 9.04 0.56 14.95
N PRO A 633 10.07 1.41 14.72
CA PRO A 633 10.66 1.60 13.41
C PRO A 633 11.11 0.32 12.70
N GLU A 634 11.47 -0.73 13.45
CA GLU A 634 11.86 -2.03 12.90
C GLU A 634 10.69 -2.77 12.23
N TYR A 635 9.45 -2.51 12.67
CA TYR A 635 8.25 -3.19 12.22
C TYR A 635 7.27 -2.29 11.48
N THR A 636 7.59 -1.00 11.29
CA THR A 636 6.66 -0.04 10.66
C THR A 636 6.19 -0.53 9.29
N GLU A 637 7.11 -0.89 8.39
CA GLU A 637 6.77 -1.39 7.06
C GLU A 637 5.83 -2.60 7.14
N ALA A 638 6.22 -3.62 7.91
CA ALA A 638 5.46 -4.84 8.07
C ALA A 638 4.08 -4.64 8.72
N ALA A 639 3.98 -3.75 9.70
CA ALA A 639 2.72 -3.41 10.32
C ALA A 639 1.75 -2.81 9.30
N TYR A 640 2.22 -1.89 8.45
CA TYR A 640 1.40 -1.30 7.40
C TYR A 640 1.07 -2.31 6.31
N SER A 641 2.02 -3.13 5.84
CA SER A 641 1.75 -4.16 4.83
C SER A 641 0.66 -5.15 5.28
N LEU A 642 0.62 -5.50 6.57
CA LEU A 642 -0.30 -6.50 7.10
C LEU A 642 -1.62 -5.92 7.62
N LEU A 643 -1.61 -4.74 8.23
CA LEU A 643 -2.79 -4.18 8.91
C LEU A 643 -3.53 -3.13 8.09
N HIS A 644 -2.89 -2.58 7.07
CA HIS A 644 -3.46 -1.54 6.24
C HIS A 644 -4.01 -2.12 4.93
N ASP A 645 -5.32 -2.19 4.83
CA ASP A 645 -6.13 -2.52 3.65
C ASP A 645 -5.62 -1.97 2.30
N TRP A 646 -5.21 -0.71 2.25
CA TRP A 646 -4.63 -0.10 1.04
C TRP A 646 -3.11 0.05 1.07
N ALA A 647 -2.37 -0.79 1.80
CA ALA A 647 -0.92 -0.87 1.65
C ALA A 647 -0.49 -1.44 0.29
N MET A 648 -1.44 -1.99 -0.48
CA MET A 648 -1.20 -2.62 -1.77
C MET A 648 -2.29 -2.19 -2.75
N GLY A 649 -2.18 -0.95 -3.25
CA GLY A 649 -3.14 -0.31 -4.15
C GLY A 649 -4.09 0.69 -3.49
N TRP A 650 -4.78 1.47 -4.31
CA TRP A 650 -5.72 2.56 -4.03
C TRP A 650 -7.18 2.15 -4.35
N GLY A 651 -7.44 0.84 -4.36
CA GLY A 651 -8.74 0.19 -4.47
C GLY A 651 -9.40 0.23 -5.84
N TRP A 652 -8.86 0.99 -6.79
CA TRP A 652 -9.13 0.81 -8.23
C TRP A 652 -7.99 0.05 -8.93
N ASP A 653 -6.98 -0.31 -8.15
CA ASP A 653 -5.70 -0.93 -8.49
C ASP A 653 -5.18 -1.70 -7.25
N GLY A 654 -4.15 -2.54 -7.44
CA GLY A 654 -3.56 -3.42 -6.43
C GLY A 654 -4.50 -4.52 -5.92
N PHE A 655 -4.31 -5.07 -4.73
CA PHE A 655 -5.30 -6.00 -4.15
C PHE A 655 -6.52 -5.27 -3.63
N TYR A 656 -7.70 -5.90 -3.76
CA TYR A 656 -8.94 -5.35 -3.23
C TYR A 656 -8.83 -5.12 -1.70
N PRO A 657 -8.92 -3.86 -1.21
CA PRO A 657 -8.65 -3.53 0.19
C PRO A 657 -9.56 -4.28 1.17
N GLY A 658 -10.81 -4.50 0.76
CA GLY A 658 -11.79 -5.24 1.55
C GLY A 658 -11.52 -6.74 1.66
N PHE A 659 -10.56 -7.32 0.94
CA PHE A 659 -10.12 -8.72 1.07
C PHE A 659 -8.65 -8.83 1.50
N ASN A 660 -7.82 -7.87 1.11
CA ASN A 660 -6.36 -7.93 1.23
C ASN A 660 -5.89 -8.35 2.62
N THR A 661 -6.22 -7.54 3.64
CA THR A 661 -5.73 -7.72 5.01
C THR A 661 -6.09 -9.10 5.57
N TRP A 662 -7.36 -9.49 5.50
CA TRP A 662 -7.87 -10.64 6.23
C TRP A 662 -8.03 -11.92 5.40
N LEU A 663 -7.96 -11.88 4.07
CA LEU A 663 -8.04 -13.08 3.20
C LEU A 663 -6.72 -13.44 2.53
N PHE A 664 -5.89 -12.46 2.12
CA PHE A 664 -4.72 -12.70 1.28
C PHE A 664 -3.39 -12.63 2.04
N MET A 665 -3.27 -11.72 3.01
CA MET A 665 -2.01 -11.47 3.71
C MET A 665 -1.60 -12.55 4.73
N GLY A 666 -2.50 -13.48 5.06
CA GLY A 666 -2.21 -14.59 5.98
C GLY A 666 -1.91 -14.18 7.41
N GLY A 667 -2.09 -12.89 7.71
CA GLY A 667 -1.90 -12.32 9.02
C GLY A 667 -3.06 -12.59 9.97
N PHE A 668 -4.23 -13.01 9.47
CA PHE A 668 -5.46 -13.06 10.24
C PHE A 668 -6.06 -14.46 10.20
N ALA A 669 -6.59 -14.93 11.33
CA ALA A 669 -7.24 -16.23 11.48
C ALA A 669 -8.39 -16.15 12.50
N PRO A 670 -9.27 -17.17 12.57
CA PRO A 670 -10.27 -17.27 13.63
C PRO A 670 -9.64 -17.29 15.03
N GLN A 671 -10.37 -16.79 16.02
CA GLN A 671 -9.90 -16.70 17.41
C GLN A 671 -9.42 -18.06 17.94
N GLY A 672 -8.21 -18.05 18.54
CA GLY A 672 -7.58 -19.24 19.10
C GLY A 672 -6.90 -20.15 18.07
N VAL A 673 -6.87 -19.75 16.79
CA VAL A 673 -6.15 -20.45 15.73
C VAL A 673 -4.97 -19.61 15.28
N MET A 674 -3.79 -20.22 15.20
CA MET A 674 -2.57 -19.55 14.75
C MET A 674 -2.64 -19.31 13.23
N PRO A 675 -2.47 -18.06 12.74
CA PRO A 675 -2.38 -17.71 11.33
C PRO A 675 -1.22 -18.38 10.59
N PRO A 676 -1.30 -18.58 9.26
CA PRO A 676 -0.26 -19.27 8.50
C PRO A 676 1.06 -18.49 8.48
N LEU A 677 0.97 -17.15 8.42
CA LEU A 677 2.14 -16.29 8.52
C LEU A 677 2.81 -16.41 9.89
N ALA A 678 2.02 -16.43 10.97
CA ALA A 678 2.53 -16.62 12.33
C ALA A 678 3.23 -17.97 12.49
N GLU A 679 2.68 -19.04 11.90
CA GLU A 679 3.33 -20.36 11.87
C GLU A 679 4.66 -20.31 11.13
N ALA A 680 4.70 -19.66 9.95
CA ALA A 680 5.91 -19.52 9.14
C ALA A 680 7.01 -18.70 9.83
N ILE A 681 6.64 -17.71 10.64
CA ILE A 681 7.55 -16.95 11.51
C ILE A 681 8.11 -17.89 12.59
N ILE A 682 7.27 -18.54 13.38
CA ILE A 682 7.67 -19.38 14.52
C ILE A 682 8.60 -20.53 14.10
N ASN A 683 8.30 -21.18 12.97
CA ASN A 683 9.09 -22.29 12.47
C ASN A 683 10.28 -21.86 11.59
N GLY A 684 10.38 -20.57 11.27
CA GLY A 684 11.46 -19.97 10.47
C GLY A 684 11.38 -20.26 8.98
N SER A 685 10.32 -20.90 8.49
CA SER A 685 10.11 -21.19 7.07
C SER A 685 9.88 -19.93 6.24
N LEU A 686 9.38 -18.85 6.86
CA LEU A 686 9.24 -17.55 6.21
C LEU A 686 10.56 -17.09 5.58
N TRP A 687 11.69 -17.32 6.26
CA TRP A 687 13.02 -16.90 5.79
C TRP A 687 13.83 -18.01 5.13
N THR A 688 13.56 -19.27 5.46
CA THR A 688 14.35 -20.41 4.96
C THR A 688 13.78 -21.07 3.70
N ASN A 689 12.49 -20.88 3.41
CA ASN A 689 11.89 -21.29 2.14
C ASN A 689 12.08 -20.18 1.09
N PRO A 690 12.73 -20.44 -0.07
CA PRO A 690 12.98 -19.41 -1.08
C PRO A 690 11.73 -18.73 -1.66
N TYR A 691 10.59 -19.43 -1.70
CA TYR A 691 9.33 -18.85 -2.17
C TYR A 691 8.70 -17.95 -1.10
N LEU A 692 8.64 -18.43 0.15
CA LEU A 692 8.11 -17.63 1.27
C LEU A 692 9.00 -16.43 1.61
N HIS A 693 10.31 -16.53 1.34
CA HIS A 693 11.23 -15.42 1.54
C HIS A 693 10.93 -14.24 0.62
N GLN A 694 10.44 -14.48 -0.61
CA GLN A 694 9.98 -13.40 -1.49
C GLN A 694 8.79 -12.66 -0.87
N TRP A 695 7.87 -13.41 -0.24
CA TRP A 695 6.77 -12.82 0.51
C TRP A 695 7.26 -12.07 1.76
N ALA A 696 8.27 -12.61 2.46
CA ALA A 696 8.90 -11.95 3.60
C ALA A 696 9.49 -10.59 3.22
N VAL A 697 10.13 -10.50 2.04
CA VAL A 697 10.64 -9.24 1.47
C VAL A 697 9.48 -8.30 1.12
N LEU A 698 8.42 -8.81 0.47
CA LEU A 698 7.23 -8.03 0.12
C LEU A 698 6.59 -7.33 1.34
N ILE A 699 6.50 -8.03 2.47
CA ILE A 699 5.84 -7.52 3.69
C ILE A 699 6.81 -6.88 4.70
N GLY A 700 8.07 -6.60 4.34
CA GLY A 700 8.98 -5.85 5.22
C GLY A 700 9.55 -6.67 6.38
N LEU A 701 9.62 -8.00 6.24
CA LEU A 701 10.28 -8.92 7.17
C LEU A 701 11.42 -9.71 6.47
N PRO A 702 12.38 -9.06 5.80
CA PRO A 702 13.32 -9.74 4.91
C PRO A 702 14.31 -10.66 5.66
N ASN A 703 14.61 -10.38 6.93
CA ASN A 703 15.64 -11.10 7.67
C ASN A 703 15.06 -11.90 8.85
N PRO A 704 15.67 -13.03 9.22
CA PRO A 704 15.30 -13.76 10.43
C PRO A 704 15.29 -12.86 11.68
N ASP A 705 14.20 -12.90 12.42
CA ASP A 705 14.00 -12.09 13.62
C ASP A 705 13.61 -12.97 14.83
N PRO A 706 14.59 -13.35 15.68
CA PRO A 706 14.33 -14.12 16.89
C PRO A 706 13.42 -13.42 17.92
N GLN A 707 13.37 -12.07 17.94
CA GLN A 707 12.52 -11.33 18.87
C GLN A 707 11.06 -11.41 18.43
N LEU A 708 10.81 -11.23 17.14
CA LEU A 708 9.49 -11.45 16.55
C LEU A 708 9.04 -12.90 16.75
N GLN A 709 9.91 -13.88 16.48
CA GLN A 709 9.59 -15.30 16.73
C GLN A 709 9.19 -15.56 18.20
N ALA A 710 9.94 -14.97 19.15
CA ALA A 710 9.64 -15.10 20.57
C ALA A 710 8.29 -14.45 20.95
N CYS A 711 8.00 -13.27 20.41
CA CYS A 711 6.72 -12.59 20.65
C CYS A 711 5.54 -13.42 20.13
N VAL A 712 5.60 -13.84 18.86
CA VAL A 712 4.52 -14.62 18.23
C VAL A 712 4.33 -15.96 18.95
N ALA A 713 5.42 -16.64 19.32
CA ALA A 713 5.35 -17.87 20.10
C ALA A 713 4.74 -17.66 21.50
N SER A 714 5.07 -16.55 22.16
CA SER A 714 4.49 -16.19 23.46
C SER A 714 2.99 -15.92 23.34
N TYR A 715 2.56 -15.19 22.31
CA TYR A 715 1.14 -14.87 22.07
C TYR A 715 0.31 -16.14 21.89
N PHE A 716 0.76 -17.08 21.05
CA PHE A 716 0.08 -18.34 20.80
C PHE A 716 0.43 -19.46 21.80
N HIS A 717 1.12 -19.13 22.90
CA HIS A 717 1.52 -20.07 23.95
C HIS A 717 2.19 -21.36 23.42
N THR A 718 3.13 -21.19 22.49
CA THR A 718 3.83 -22.29 21.80
C THR A 718 5.35 -22.12 21.85
N THR A 719 6.10 -23.10 21.32
CA THR A 719 7.56 -23.08 21.22
C THR A 719 8.01 -22.67 19.82
N TYR A 720 9.18 -22.05 19.71
CA TYR A 720 9.79 -21.66 18.43
C TYR A 720 11.22 -22.18 18.29
N THR A 721 11.70 -22.25 17.05
CA THR A 721 13.11 -22.52 16.75
C THR A 721 13.75 -21.22 16.27
N PRO A 722 14.67 -20.61 17.06
CA PRO A 722 15.35 -19.39 16.64
C PRO A 722 16.09 -19.60 15.32
N VAL A 723 15.83 -18.75 14.33
CA VAL A 723 16.65 -18.67 13.13
C VAL A 723 17.56 -17.46 13.24
N THR A 724 18.86 -17.67 13.16
CA THR A 724 19.85 -16.59 13.21
C THR A 724 20.63 -16.53 11.92
N THR A 725 20.83 -15.32 11.38
CA THR A 725 21.79 -15.07 10.31
C THR A 725 23.21 -15.12 10.87
N THR A 726 24.01 -16.10 10.44
CA THR A 726 25.47 -16.03 10.60
C THR A 726 26.02 -15.03 9.60
N THR A 727 26.20 -13.78 10.02
CA THR A 727 26.95 -12.78 9.25
C THR A 727 28.43 -13.13 9.35
N SER A 728 28.97 -13.88 8.39
CA SER A 728 30.43 -14.04 8.25
C SER A 728 31.04 -12.71 7.86
N THR A 729 31.53 -11.96 8.83
CA THR A 729 32.36 -10.77 8.59
C THR A 729 33.72 -11.27 8.12
N THR A 730 33.97 -11.26 6.82
CA THR A 730 35.33 -11.43 6.30
C THR A 730 36.12 -10.16 6.63
N THR A 731 36.81 -10.15 7.78
CA THR A 731 37.79 -9.12 8.09
C THR A 731 38.98 -9.30 7.16
N THR A 732 38.97 -8.61 6.02
CA THR A 732 40.17 -8.48 5.18
C THR A 732 41.21 -7.69 5.98
N THR A 733 42.14 -8.41 6.61
CA THR A 733 43.30 -7.80 7.25
C THR A 733 44.25 -7.38 6.13
N THR A 734 44.24 -6.10 5.77
CA THR A 734 45.19 -5.54 4.80
C THR A 734 46.56 -5.44 5.47
N THR A 735 47.41 -6.45 5.26
CA THR A 735 48.82 -6.37 5.63
C THR A 735 49.50 -5.36 4.71
N THR A 736 49.84 -4.19 5.25
CA THR A 736 50.63 -3.18 4.53
C THR A 736 52.07 -3.68 4.37
N THR A 737 52.38 -4.25 3.21
CA THR A 737 53.77 -4.39 2.75
C THR A 737 54.08 -3.26 1.80
N THR A 738 54.92 -2.33 2.23
CA THR A 738 55.47 -1.22 1.46
C THR A 738 56.31 -1.73 0.28
N PRO A 739 56.04 -1.33 -0.97
CA PRO A 739 57.03 -1.37 -2.03
C PRO A 739 57.46 0.04 -2.41
N VAL A 740 58.76 0.15 -2.62
CA VAL A 740 59.52 1.33 -3.01
C VAL A 740 59.07 1.88 -4.37
N THR A 741 59.13 3.20 -4.48
CA THR A 741 58.84 4.04 -5.63
C THR A 741 59.66 3.67 -6.87
N THR A 742 59.02 3.57 -8.04
CA THR A 742 59.65 3.92 -9.33
C THR A 742 58.59 4.43 -10.32
N SER A 743 58.89 5.55 -10.96
CA SER A 743 58.03 6.38 -11.79
C SER A 743 58.00 5.93 -13.26
N THR A 744 56.84 5.92 -13.94
CA THR A 744 56.71 6.27 -15.38
C THR A 744 55.26 6.46 -15.86
N THR A 745 55.00 7.66 -16.40
CA THR A 745 54.13 8.10 -17.54
C THR A 745 52.84 7.36 -17.98
N THR A 746 51.75 8.13 -17.91
CA THR A 746 50.58 8.35 -18.81
C THR A 746 50.31 7.41 -20.00
N SER A 747 49.08 6.87 -20.06
CA SER A 747 48.25 6.85 -21.28
C SER A 747 46.75 6.74 -20.95
N THR A 748 45.96 7.55 -21.65
CA THR A 748 44.50 7.69 -21.55
C THR A 748 43.83 6.63 -22.44
N THR A 749 42.88 5.87 -21.92
CA THR A 749 41.87 5.15 -22.73
C THR A 749 40.51 5.13 -22.03
N THR A 750 39.52 5.65 -22.74
CA THR A 750 38.09 5.65 -22.42
C THR A 750 37.54 4.24 -22.59
N SER A 751 36.75 3.74 -21.63
CA SER A 751 35.94 2.52 -21.81
C SER A 751 34.63 2.64 -21.06
N THR A 752 33.56 2.63 -21.85
CA THR A 752 32.14 2.62 -21.50
C THR A 752 31.81 1.33 -20.73
N VAL A 753 31.16 1.43 -19.56
CA VAL A 753 30.69 0.27 -18.80
C VAL A 753 29.20 0.08 -19.05
N THR A 754 28.87 -0.97 -19.78
CA THR A 754 27.53 -1.57 -19.88
C THR A 754 27.42 -2.59 -18.75
N SER A 755 26.48 -2.40 -17.82
CA SER A 755 26.20 -3.36 -16.74
C SER A 755 25.19 -4.41 -17.21
N THR A 756 25.70 -5.59 -17.56
CA THR A 756 24.92 -6.81 -17.78
C THR A 756 25.05 -7.70 -16.55
N THR A 757 23.94 -8.02 -15.89
CA THR A 757 23.90 -8.94 -14.74
C THR A 757 23.86 -10.38 -15.23
N THR A 758 24.98 -11.10 -15.10
CA THR A 758 25.05 -12.56 -15.33
C THR A 758 25.25 -13.28 -14.02
N ALA A 759 24.44 -14.31 -13.81
CA ALA A 759 24.45 -15.23 -12.67
C ALA A 759 25.84 -15.84 -12.40
N VAL A 760 26.25 -15.87 -11.13
CA VAL A 760 27.51 -16.49 -10.68
C VAL A 760 27.22 -17.91 -10.18
N ALA A 761 27.85 -18.89 -10.83
CA ALA A 761 27.95 -20.26 -10.35
C ALA A 761 29.14 -20.39 -9.38
N THR A 762 28.90 -20.83 -8.15
CA THR A 762 29.95 -20.99 -7.12
C THR A 762 30.51 -22.42 -7.12
N VAL A 763 31.81 -22.53 -7.39
CA VAL A 763 32.59 -23.77 -7.23
C VAL A 763 32.99 -23.92 -5.75
N THR A 764 32.67 -25.06 -5.13
CA THR A 764 33.03 -25.36 -3.75
C THR A 764 34.43 -25.98 -3.67
N SER A 765 35.30 -25.44 -2.83
CA SER A 765 36.53 -26.12 -2.38
C SER A 765 36.54 -26.19 -0.85
N THR A 766 36.73 -27.40 -0.32
CA THR A 766 36.64 -27.71 1.11
C THR A 766 38.02 -27.57 1.75
N VAL A 767 38.15 -26.71 2.77
CA VAL A 767 39.28 -26.73 3.71
C VAL A 767 38.73 -26.82 5.13
N THR A 768 39.11 -27.88 5.84
CA THR A 768 38.71 -28.13 7.23
C THR A 768 39.69 -27.43 8.16
N SER A 769 39.21 -26.50 9.00
CA SER A 769 39.93 -26.04 10.18
C SER A 769 39.02 -26.17 11.41
N THR A 770 39.53 -26.84 12.44
CA THR A 770 38.85 -27.03 13.72
C THR A 770 39.40 -26.00 14.70
N ALA A 771 38.56 -25.08 15.16
CA ALA A 771 38.87 -24.20 16.29
C ALA A 771 37.86 -24.47 17.41
N VAL A 772 38.38 -24.94 18.54
CA VAL A 772 37.63 -25.15 19.79
C VAL A 772 37.73 -23.86 20.61
N SER A 773 36.59 -23.25 20.93
CA SER A 773 36.51 -22.18 21.92
C SER A 773 35.46 -22.54 22.97
N THR A 774 35.95 -22.96 24.14
CA THR A 774 35.18 -23.11 25.37
C THR A 774 34.87 -21.74 25.97
N VAL A 775 33.60 -21.44 26.23
CA VAL A 775 33.20 -20.38 27.16
C VAL A 775 32.21 -20.96 28.16
N THR A 776 32.62 -20.94 29.44
CA THR A 776 31.84 -21.32 30.61
C THR A 776 31.23 -20.05 31.20
N SER A 777 29.92 -20.02 31.40
CA SER A 777 29.29 -19.08 32.33
C SER A 777 28.12 -19.74 33.05
N THR A 778 28.23 -19.68 34.37
CA THR A 778 27.37 -20.29 35.38
C THR A 778 26.24 -19.32 35.72
N ALA A 779 24.99 -19.75 35.68
CA ALA A 779 23.88 -19.04 36.30
C ALA A 779 23.00 -20.04 37.06
N THR A 780 22.99 -19.90 38.38
CA THR A 780 22.19 -20.69 39.32
C THR A 780 20.94 -19.88 39.67
N THR A 781 19.74 -20.37 39.36
CA THR A 781 18.49 -19.88 39.94
C THR A 781 17.68 -21.05 40.48
N THR A 782 17.33 -20.95 41.75
CA THR A 782 16.63 -21.93 42.55
C THR A 782 15.14 -21.94 42.18
N ALA A 783 14.64 -23.05 41.63
CA ALA A 783 13.22 -23.25 41.36
C ALA A 783 12.51 -23.80 42.62
N VAL A 784 11.43 -23.13 43.04
CA VAL A 784 10.45 -23.66 44.00
C VAL A 784 9.41 -24.46 43.21
N SER A 785 9.31 -25.76 43.51
CA SER A 785 8.43 -26.70 42.82
C SER A 785 7.04 -26.71 43.47
N THR A 786 6.01 -26.26 42.76
CA THR A 786 4.62 -26.63 43.02
C THR A 786 4.21 -27.74 42.04
N VAL A 787 3.92 -28.92 42.58
CA VAL A 787 3.50 -30.11 41.83
C VAL A 787 2.01 -30.01 41.52
N THR A 788 1.67 -29.80 40.24
CA THR A 788 0.31 -30.00 39.73
C THR A 788 0.30 -31.31 38.94
N VAL A 789 -0.53 -32.26 39.37
CA VAL A 789 -0.68 -33.58 38.75
C VAL A 789 -1.39 -33.45 37.39
N THR A 790 -0.63 -33.52 36.30
CA THR A 790 -1.14 -33.72 34.95
C THR A 790 -1.35 -35.22 34.68
N LYS A 791 -2.55 -35.58 34.22
CA LYS A 791 -2.81 -36.93 33.65
C LYS A 791 -1.87 -37.14 32.45
N PRO A 792 -1.30 -38.34 32.25
CA PRO A 792 -0.44 -38.59 31.10
C PRO A 792 -1.28 -38.57 29.83
N VAL A 793 -1.18 -37.49 29.07
CA VAL A 793 -1.58 -37.47 27.66
C VAL A 793 -0.48 -38.23 26.92
N VAL A 794 -0.77 -39.47 26.56
CA VAL A 794 0.10 -40.27 25.70
C VAL A 794 0.19 -39.51 24.37
N SER A 795 1.37 -38.97 24.04
CA SER A 795 1.51 -38.20 22.82
C SER A 795 1.24 -39.08 21.60
N THR A 796 0.52 -38.55 20.63
CA THR A 796 0.23 -39.21 19.36
C THR A 796 1.52 -39.61 18.63
N ALA A 797 2.62 -38.90 18.89
CA ALA A 797 3.97 -39.23 18.42
C ALA A 797 4.53 -40.51 19.09
N LEU A 798 4.24 -40.76 20.37
CA LEU A 798 4.63 -41.99 21.06
C LEU A 798 3.87 -43.20 20.51
N ILE A 799 2.56 -43.05 20.24
CA ILE A 799 1.74 -44.11 19.64
C ILE A 799 2.20 -44.39 18.20
N ALA A 800 2.49 -43.35 17.41
CA ALA A 800 3.05 -43.50 16.07
C ALA A 800 4.43 -44.20 16.09
N GLY A 801 5.29 -43.85 17.05
CA GLY A 801 6.58 -44.52 17.25
C GLY A 801 6.44 -46.00 17.57
N ILE A 802 5.50 -46.38 18.45
CA ILE A 802 5.22 -47.78 18.81
C ILE A 802 4.70 -48.57 17.59
N VAL A 803 3.79 -47.98 16.80
CA VAL A 803 3.24 -48.63 15.60
C VAL A 803 4.33 -48.86 14.53
N ILE A 804 5.22 -47.89 14.33
CA ILE A 804 6.36 -48.03 13.40
C ILE A 804 7.29 -49.15 13.85
N ILE A 805 7.61 -49.24 15.14
CA ILE A 805 8.47 -50.31 15.68
C ILE A 805 7.82 -51.69 15.45
N VAL A 806 6.51 -51.82 15.68
CA VAL A 806 5.79 -53.09 15.46
C VAL A 806 5.79 -53.50 13.98
N ILE A 807 5.61 -52.56 13.06
CA ILE A 807 5.66 -52.82 11.62
C ILE A 807 7.06 -53.24 11.17
N VAL A 808 8.11 -52.60 11.71
CA VAL A 808 9.51 -52.96 11.42
C VAL A 808 9.82 -54.37 11.93
N ILE A 809 9.37 -54.73 13.14
CA ILE A 809 9.54 -56.08 13.70
C ILE A 809 8.81 -57.12 12.84
N ALA A 810 7.58 -56.84 12.40
CA ALA A 810 6.82 -57.74 11.52
C ALA A 810 7.49 -57.92 10.15
N ALA A 811 8.06 -56.86 9.57
CA ALA A 811 8.79 -56.93 8.31
C ALA A 811 10.10 -57.72 8.46
N VAL A 812 10.84 -57.52 9.54
CA VAL A 812 12.07 -58.29 9.84
C VAL A 812 11.74 -59.77 10.07
N ALA A 813 10.66 -60.07 10.79
CA ALA A 813 10.19 -61.44 10.97
C ALA A 813 9.85 -62.11 9.63
N ALA A 814 9.12 -61.42 8.74
CA ALA A 814 8.77 -61.93 7.41
C ALA A 814 10.01 -62.19 6.52
N ILE A 815 11.04 -61.33 6.60
CA ILE A 815 12.31 -61.51 5.89
C ILE A 815 13.07 -62.74 6.42
N ILE A 816 13.03 -63.00 7.72
CA ILE A 816 13.65 -64.19 8.32
C ILE A 816 12.91 -65.47 7.90
N THR A 817 11.58 -65.44 7.79
CA THR A 817 10.80 -66.59 7.29
C THR A 817 11.03 -66.87 5.81
N LEU A 818 11.21 -65.82 4.99
CA LEU A 818 11.53 -65.95 3.56
C LEU A 818 12.95 -66.48 3.30
N ARG A 819 13.87 -66.37 4.26
CA ARG A 819 15.24 -66.90 4.17
C ARG A 819 15.37 -68.39 4.49
N ARG A 820 14.29 -69.02 4.98
CA ARG A 820 14.27 -70.42 5.43
C ARG A 820 13.56 -71.38 4.47
N ARG A 821 13.27 -70.94 3.24
CA ARG A 821 12.81 -71.80 2.14
C ARG A 821 13.87 -71.86 1.06
#